data_AF-A0A1I4LK13-F1
#
_entry.id   AF-A0A1I4LK13-F1
#
_cell.length_a   1.000
_cell.length_b   1.000
_cell.length_c   1.000
_cell.angle_alpha   90.00
_cell.angle_beta   90.00
_cell.angle_gamma   90.00
#
_symmetry.space_group_name_H-M   'P 1'
#
loop_
_entity.id
_entity.type
_entity.pdbx_description
1 polymer ?
#
loop_
_entity_poly.entity_id
_entity_poly.type
_entity_poly.pdbx_seq_one_letter_code
_entity_poly.pdbx_strand_id
1 'polypeptide(L)'
;MSADAQLSTLNTPLRRLYRALLLPAFALALLASMWAAVTYQIGQERDNAHLEAVLRAQSLARTLAEHSDHLLRQCDHATQLFKLKFEQSGGTLRLDEFSRRDGLLDSLLPSKLDPPLALLGADGRLLDSRNGSFDPALGRQPFFASHAAEPNDIVLVSTPLVEPRTKRWLVQLSRRLNHADGSFAGVFVIMIDPTNFVEDYDRINVDEQGAVLLIGRDSGLSTGRVGGQLVVSDSIDFAAPEPAVRAGDELLLKHPFDRIERIYSHRELPRYGLMAVVGIEAGNALARFEQLRRRYLGALLVASALVLLFVGLLMQQAARLRRTTRRATEAQHMQRAAADASLDAVFLLKACREHGRRGGRIVDFTFADLNERGAALVGLPRAELLGRRVCEVLPALRSEGYLDKYLAVLQTGQPLEEEFQLSFLPGGPHWLHHQIVAIDDGVAVTTRDIAARMEAELAMRKKQAELAAVNDASPLGLIRADAAGHCTYVNRTFEAVTGLTRAQALGDAWLAAVHPDDRAALQQALRRLSRDHQPFQDTLRVVHPDGTVAWVSFKIAVMRIDDKVYGYVGTVDDITVVRDSVMALRESEARLRTIADTLPAMIAYLDEDEIYRFHNLAYEREFSRSGLHVLGKSVLQMVGATRYAFLAPFIASALAGETLSFEEDDHSLGYERCFEVVYIPQRDAEGGRVVGFHVMRQDITVQKREKQRLLKLSQIDALTGLTNRAGFLQKLNDSMAQCRDNAAMMAVMYMDIDRFKPVNDTFGHSVGDALLKSFSARLTHTMRASDTIARLGGDEFTIIMERISRVEDAAALAGKIVAAMQAPFELNGIVVSISASIGLTFYSDEDLSPAELLNRADVLLYEAKQAGRNTFRSGPALAPARSDAA
;
A
#
# COMPACT_ATOMS: atom_id res chain seq x y z
N MET A 1 -22.28 49.66 51.31
CA MET A 1 -23.47 48.79 51.12
C MET A 1 -24.42 49.56 50.22
N SER A 2 -25.04 49.05 49.17
CA SER A 2 -25.43 47.66 48.83
C SER A 2 -25.77 47.57 47.34
N ALA A 3 -25.34 46.48 46.68
CA ALA A 3 -26.03 45.72 45.62
C ALA A 3 -25.02 44.91 44.79
N ASP A 4 -23.86 45.49 44.44
CA ASP A 4 -22.86 44.82 43.59
C ASP A 4 -21.83 43.98 44.35
N ALA A 5 -21.74 44.11 45.67
CA ALA A 5 -20.76 43.37 46.48
C ALA A 5 -21.21 41.97 46.92
N GLN A 6 -22.47 41.58 46.69
CA GLN A 6 -23.03 40.30 47.16
C GLN A 6 -23.22 39.24 46.06
N LEU A 7 -23.11 39.58 44.78
CA LEU A 7 -23.25 38.61 43.66
C LEU A 7 -21.92 38.04 43.15
N SER A 8 -20.77 38.57 43.60
CA SER A 8 -19.43 38.11 43.16
C SER A 8 -18.83 36.98 44.01
N THR A 9 -19.42 36.68 45.17
CA THR A 9 -18.89 35.70 46.13
C THR A 9 -19.49 34.29 46.01
N LEU A 10 -20.62 34.13 45.28
CA LEU A 10 -21.29 32.83 45.12
C LEU A 10 -20.86 32.02 43.89
N ASN A 11 -20.14 32.60 42.92
CA ASN A 11 -19.78 31.94 41.65
C ASN A 11 -18.30 31.50 41.55
N THR A 12 -17.47 31.78 42.56
CA THR A 12 -16.04 31.44 42.56
C THR A 12 -15.74 29.93 42.71
N PRO A 13 -16.43 29.15 43.55
CA PRO A 13 -16.16 27.71 43.66
C PRO A 13 -16.65 26.94 42.43
N LEU A 14 -17.83 27.30 41.87
CA LEU A 14 -18.35 26.69 40.64
C LEU A 14 -17.44 26.94 39.42
N ARG A 15 -16.91 28.16 39.24
CA ARG A 15 -15.94 28.45 38.17
C ARG A 15 -14.61 27.70 38.34
N ARG A 16 -14.17 27.45 39.58
CA ARG A 16 -12.98 26.64 39.88
C ARG A 16 -13.21 25.16 39.62
N LEU A 17 -14.39 24.65 39.98
CA LEU A 17 -14.82 23.27 39.69
C LEU A 17 -14.93 23.04 38.18
N TYR A 18 -15.59 23.97 37.47
CA TYR A 18 -15.76 23.94 36.01
C TYR A 18 -14.42 23.90 35.26
N ARG A 19 -13.44 24.75 35.65
CA ARG A 19 -12.09 24.72 35.07
C ARG A 19 -11.27 23.49 35.43
N ALA A 20 -11.57 22.82 36.55
CA ALA A 20 -10.91 21.56 36.93
C ALA A 20 -11.51 20.34 36.22
N LEU A 21 -12.80 20.39 35.90
CA LEU A 21 -13.56 19.33 35.22
C LEU A 21 -13.51 19.41 33.69
N LEU A 22 -13.22 20.59 33.12
CA LEU A 22 -13.18 20.79 31.66
C LEU A 22 -12.15 19.91 30.93
N LEU A 23 -10.93 19.79 31.45
CA LEU A 23 -9.88 18.96 30.84
C LEU A 23 -10.23 17.46 30.85
N PRO A 24 -10.63 16.85 31.98
CA PRO A 24 -11.04 15.45 31.97
C PRO A 24 -12.32 15.22 31.16
N ALA A 25 -13.28 16.16 31.16
CA ALA A 25 -14.47 16.06 30.32
C ALA A 25 -14.12 16.12 28.82
N PHE A 26 -13.21 17.01 28.42
CA PHE A 26 -12.71 17.10 27.05
C PHE A 26 -11.97 15.81 26.64
N ALA A 27 -11.13 15.27 27.53
CA ALA A 27 -10.43 14.00 27.30
C ALA A 27 -11.43 12.85 27.08
N LEU A 28 -12.47 12.79 27.91
CA LEU A 28 -13.50 11.75 27.83
C LEU A 28 -14.32 11.87 26.53
N ALA A 29 -14.65 13.10 26.12
CA ALA A 29 -15.32 13.37 24.84
C ALA A 29 -14.43 13.00 23.64
N LEU A 30 -13.14 13.34 23.68
CA LEU A 30 -12.17 12.99 22.64
C LEU A 30 -12.04 11.47 22.53
N LEU A 31 -11.87 10.77 23.65
CA LEU A 31 -11.82 9.30 23.69
C LEU A 31 -13.12 8.70 23.14
N ALA A 32 -14.29 9.18 23.57
CA ALA A 32 -15.57 8.70 23.06
C ALA A 32 -15.70 8.88 21.54
N SER A 33 -15.27 10.03 21.01
CA SER A 33 -15.27 10.29 19.56
C SER A 33 -14.31 9.37 18.80
N MET A 34 -13.13 9.11 19.35
CA MET A 34 -12.11 8.25 18.75
C MET A 34 -12.57 6.79 18.74
N TRP A 35 -13.17 6.32 19.83
CA TRP A 35 -13.78 4.99 19.92
C TRP A 35 -14.95 4.85 18.94
N ALA A 36 -15.84 5.84 18.84
CA ALA A 36 -16.94 5.83 17.89
C ALA A 36 -16.47 5.80 16.42
N ALA A 37 -15.44 6.58 16.08
CA ALA A 37 -14.87 6.60 14.74
C ALA A 37 -14.22 5.25 14.37
N VAL A 38 -13.44 4.66 15.29
CA VAL A 38 -12.79 3.37 15.04
C VAL A 38 -13.80 2.22 14.98
N THR A 39 -14.82 2.21 15.85
CA THR A 39 -15.88 1.17 15.76
C THR A 39 -16.69 1.30 14.48
N TYR A 40 -16.97 2.53 14.03
CA TYR A 40 -17.60 2.76 12.73
C TYR A 40 -16.74 2.26 11.57
N GLN A 41 -15.43 2.58 11.56
CA GLN A 41 -14.49 2.09 10.55
C GLN A 41 -14.41 0.57 10.54
N ILE A 42 -14.31 -0.08 11.71
CA ILE A 42 -14.31 -1.54 11.83
C ILE A 42 -15.61 -2.12 11.27
N GLY A 43 -16.76 -1.47 11.50
CA GLY A 43 -18.04 -1.86 10.91
C GLY A 43 -18.02 -1.82 9.39
N GLN A 44 -17.52 -0.73 8.79
CA GLN A 44 -17.40 -0.63 7.33
C GLN A 44 -16.44 -1.66 6.73
N GLU A 45 -15.28 -1.86 7.35
CA GLU A 45 -14.31 -2.88 6.90
C GLU A 45 -14.88 -4.30 6.97
N ARG A 46 -15.71 -4.59 7.99
CA ARG A 46 -16.41 -5.87 8.09
C ARG A 46 -17.37 -6.07 6.93
N ASP A 47 -18.17 -5.05 6.64
CA ASP A 47 -19.16 -5.10 5.55
C ASP A 47 -18.48 -5.29 4.18
N ASN A 48 -17.37 -4.59 3.94
CA ASN A 48 -16.59 -4.72 2.72
C ASN A 48 -15.94 -6.11 2.59
N ALA A 49 -15.31 -6.61 3.66
CA ALA A 49 -14.70 -7.93 3.66
C ALA A 49 -15.72 -9.05 3.43
N HIS A 50 -16.93 -8.91 3.97
CA HIS A 50 -18.03 -9.84 3.71
C HIS A 50 -18.48 -9.80 2.24
N LEU A 51 -18.65 -8.60 1.67
CA LEU A 51 -19.03 -8.44 0.27
C LEU A 51 -17.98 -9.05 -0.69
N GLU A 52 -16.70 -8.81 -0.41
CA GLU A 52 -15.59 -9.39 -1.20
C GLU A 52 -15.60 -10.92 -1.14
N ALA A 53 -15.89 -11.48 0.04
CA ALA A 53 -16.04 -12.93 0.22
C ALA A 53 -17.22 -13.49 -0.60
N VAL A 54 -18.39 -12.85 -0.57
CA VAL A 54 -19.56 -13.24 -1.38
C VAL A 54 -19.22 -13.20 -2.88
N LEU A 55 -18.61 -12.12 -3.38
CA LEU A 55 -18.22 -12.01 -4.79
C LEU A 55 -17.23 -13.11 -5.21
N ARG A 56 -16.29 -13.48 -4.32
CA ARG A 56 -15.37 -14.58 -4.57
C ARG A 56 -16.10 -15.93 -4.64
N ALA A 57 -17.03 -16.20 -3.73
CA ALA A 57 -17.86 -17.40 -3.76
C ALA A 57 -18.72 -17.47 -5.05
N GLN A 58 -19.30 -16.34 -5.49
CA GLN A 58 -20.05 -16.24 -6.75
C GLN A 58 -19.19 -16.55 -7.98
N SER A 59 -17.97 -16.00 -8.05
CA SER A 59 -17.05 -16.25 -9.16
C SER A 59 -16.68 -17.73 -9.27
N LEU A 60 -16.45 -18.38 -8.13
CA LEU A 60 -16.19 -19.82 -8.06
C LEU A 60 -17.42 -20.65 -8.45
N ALA A 61 -18.62 -20.29 -7.97
CA ALA A 61 -19.87 -20.95 -8.36
C ALA A 61 -20.15 -20.84 -9.86
N ARG A 62 -19.86 -19.67 -10.46
CA ARG A 62 -19.93 -19.47 -11.91
C ARG A 62 -18.94 -20.38 -12.66
N THR A 63 -17.70 -20.46 -12.18
CA THR A 63 -16.67 -21.32 -12.78
C THR A 63 -17.08 -22.79 -12.73
N LEU A 64 -17.59 -23.25 -11.59
CA LEU A 64 -18.12 -24.61 -11.44
C LEU A 64 -19.28 -24.89 -12.39
N ALA A 65 -20.22 -23.95 -12.52
CA ALA A 65 -21.35 -24.07 -13.43
C ALA A 65 -20.91 -24.16 -14.89
N GLU A 66 -19.99 -23.29 -15.33
CA GLU A 66 -19.45 -23.30 -16.70
C GLU A 66 -18.71 -24.60 -17.03
N HIS A 67 -17.92 -25.12 -16.07
CA HIS A 67 -17.25 -26.40 -16.21
C HIS A 67 -18.24 -27.58 -16.26
N SER A 68 -19.23 -27.61 -15.36
CA SER A 68 -20.24 -28.68 -15.32
C SER A 68 -21.11 -28.69 -16.57
N ASP A 69 -21.50 -27.50 -17.05
CA ASP A 69 -22.22 -27.31 -18.30
C ASP A 69 -21.41 -27.79 -19.51
N HIS A 70 -20.10 -27.55 -19.52
CA HIS A 70 -19.23 -28.06 -20.59
C HIS A 70 -19.18 -29.60 -20.61
N LEU A 71 -18.98 -30.25 -19.47
CA LEU A 71 -18.95 -31.71 -19.36
C LEU A 71 -20.29 -32.35 -19.75
N LEU A 72 -21.42 -31.77 -19.31
CA LEU A 72 -22.76 -32.22 -19.69
C LEU A 72 -23.01 -32.03 -21.20
N ARG A 73 -22.52 -30.95 -21.80
CA ARG A 73 -22.58 -30.73 -23.26
C ARG A 73 -21.74 -31.74 -24.05
N GLN A 74 -20.58 -32.15 -23.55
CA GLN A 74 -19.75 -33.19 -24.17
C GLN A 74 -20.45 -34.55 -24.11
N CYS A 75 -21.06 -34.90 -22.98
CA CYS A 75 -21.84 -36.13 -22.84
C CYS A 75 -23.07 -36.12 -23.75
N ASP A 76 -23.76 -34.98 -23.87
CA ASP A 76 -24.85 -34.81 -24.82
C ASP A 76 -24.38 -35.05 -26.27
N HIS A 77 -23.25 -34.47 -26.67
CA HIS A 77 -22.63 -34.74 -27.98
C HIS A 77 -22.30 -36.22 -28.18
N ALA A 78 -21.82 -36.92 -27.15
CA ALA A 78 -21.59 -38.36 -27.22
C ALA A 78 -22.88 -39.14 -27.46
N THR A 79 -24.00 -38.77 -26.80
CA THR A 79 -25.30 -39.39 -27.08
C THR A 79 -25.77 -39.15 -28.51
N GLN A 80 -25.55 -37.94 -29.04
CA GLN A 80 -25.93 -37.57 -30.40
C GLN A 80 -25.09 -38.32 -31.44
N LEU A 81 -23.78 -38.43 -31.21
CA LEU A 81 -22.89 -39.19 -32.09
C LEU A 81 -23.24 -40.68 -32.09
N PHE A 82 -23.53 -41.26 -30.92
CA PHE A 82 -23.97 -42.66 -30.83
C PHE A 82 -25.24 -42.88 -31.64
N LYS A 83 -26.26 -42.02 -31.47
CA LYS A 83 -27.51 -42.06 -32.25
C LYS A 83 -27.23 -42.03 -33.75
N LEU A 84 -26.47 -41.03 -34.21
CA LEU A 84 -26.16 -40.86 -35.64
C LEU A 84 -25.47 -42.10 -36.23
N LYS A 85 -24.53 -42.70 -35.50
CA LYS A 85 -23.82 -43.90 -35.95
C LYS A 85 -24.68 -45.16 -35.87
N PHE A 86 -25.52 -45.27 -34.85
CA PHE A 86 -26.48 -46.35 -34.71
C PHE A 86 -27.48 -46.34 -35.88
N GLU A 87 -28.04 -45.18 -36.21
CA GLU A 87 -28.97 -45.00 -37.33
C GLU A 87 -28.29 -45.27 -38.69
N GLN A 88 -27.06 -44.77 -38.90
CA GLN A 88 -26.26 -45.07 -40.10
C GLN A 88 -25.97 -46.57 -40.28
N SER A 89 -25.76 -47.28 -39.17
CA SER A 89 -25.48 -48.73 -39.17
C SER A 89 -26.72 -49.61 -39.30
N GLY A 90 -27.92 -49.02 -39.42
CA GLY A 90 -29.18 -49.78 -39.40
C GLY A 90 -29.46 -50.46 -38.06
N GLY A 91 -28.96 -49.90 -36.95
CA GLY A 91 -29.13 -50.42 -35.60
C GLY A 91 -28.21 -51.58 -35.22
N THR A 92 -27.10 -51.77 -35.94
CA THR A 92 -26.13 -52.86 -35.67
C THR A 92 -24.96 -52.43 -34.79
N LEU A 93 -24.76 -51.11 -34.59
CA LEU A 93 -23.71 -50.56 -33.73
C LEU A 93 -23.82 -51.10 -32.29
N ARG A 94 -22.72 -51.66 -31.80
CA ARG A 94 -22.58 -52.17 -30.43
C ARG A 94 -21.84 -51.16 -29.55
N LEU A 95 -22.06 -51.23 -28.24
CA LEU A 95 -21.41 -50.30 -27.30
C LEU A 95 -19.90 -50.51 -27.23
N ASP A 96 -19.43 -51.73 -27.52
CA ASP A 96 -18.01 -52.08 -27.48
C ASP A 96 -17.19 -51.45 -28.61
N GLU A 97 -17.78 -51.29 -29.80
CA GLU A 97 -17.19 -50.55 -30.91
C GLU A 97 -17.16 -49.04 -30.64
N PHE A 98 -18.19 -48.52 -29.96
CA PHE A 98 -18.28 -47.10 -29.63
C PHE A 98 -17.33 -46.67 -28.50
N SER A 99 -17.19 -47.52 -27.47
CA SER A 99 -16.35 -47.28 -26.27
C SER A 99 -14.95 -47.90 -26.35
N ARG A 100 -14.52 -48.37 -27.53
CA ARG A 100 -13.16 -48.89 -27.73
C ARG A 100 -12.12 -47.78 -27.50
N ARG A 101 -10.95 -48.14 -26.95
CA ARG A 101 -9.80 -47.24 -26.78
C ARG A 101 -9.39 -46.62 -28.13
N ASP A 102 -9.19 -45.30 -28.17
CA ASP A 102 -9.02 -44.48 -29.39
C ASP A 102 -10.26 -44.49 -30.33
N GLY A 103 -11.43 -44.84 -29.79
CA GLY A 103 -12.70 -44.90 -30.49
C GLY A 103 -13.43 -43.56 -30.55
N LEU A 104 -14.67 -43.59 -31.05
CA LEU A 104 -15.50 -42.40 -31.23
C LEU A 104 -15.83 -41.70 -29.89
N LEU A 105 -15.97 -42.44 -28.80
CA LEU A 105 -16.24 -41.90 -27.47
C LEU A 105 -15.02 -41.18 -26.86
N ASP A 106 -13.82 -41.75 -27.01
CA ASP A 106 -12.56 -41.17 -26.51
C ASP A 106 -12.21 -39.84 -27.18
N SER A 107 -12.73 -39.60 -28.39
CA SER A 107 -12.57 -38.33 -29.10
C SER A 107 -13.44 -37.19 -28.57
N LEU A 108 -14.50 -37.51 -27.81
CA LEU A 108 -15.50 -36.55 -27.32
C LEU A 108 -15.45 -36.32 -25.82
N LEU A 109 -15.12 -37.34 -25.04
CA LEU A 109 -15.05 -37.26 -23.58
C LEU A 109 -13.59 -37.16 -23.11
N PRO A 110 -13.32 -36.50 -21.97
CA PRO A 110 -12.00 -36.49 -21.37
C PRO A 110 -11.51 -37.92 -21.11
N SER A 111 -10.22 -38.19 -21.32
CA SER A 111 -9.63 -39.53 -21.19
C SER A 111 -9.68 -40.15 -19.78
N LYS A 112 -10.07 -39.36 -18.77
CA LYS A 112 -10.32 -39.84 -17.40
C LYS A 112 -11.78 -40.23 -17.14
N LEU A 113 -12.71 -39.82 -18.00
CA LEU A 113 -14.13 -40.05 -17.82
C LEU A 113 -14.52 -41.36 -18.52
N ASP A 114 -14.82 -42.40 -17.74
CA ASP A 114 -15.29 -43.69 -18.26
C ASP A 114 -16.74 -43.96 -17.80
N PRO A 115 -17.74 -43.33 -18.44
CA PRO A 115 -19.12 -43.35 -17.95
C PRO A 115 -19.81 -44.70 -18.22
N PRO A 116 -20.66 -45.18 -17.30
CA PRO A 116 -21.56 -46.29 -17.58
C PRO A 116 -22.49 -45.99 -18.77
N LEU A 117 -22.58 -46.95 -19.70
CA LEU A 117 -23.40 -46.87 -20.91
C LEU A 117 -24.43 -48.00 -20.95
N ALA A 118 -25.66 -47.72 -21.39
CA ALA A 118 -26.69 -48.73 -21.63
C ALA A 118 -27.43 -48.47 -22.94
N LEU A 119 -27.79 -49.56 -23.61
CA LEU A 119 -28.61 -49.58 -24.81
C LEU A 119 -29.89 -50.36 -24.53
N LEU A 120 -31.04 -49.69 -24.63
CA LEU A 120 -32.36 -50.27 -24.46
C LEU A 120 -33.02 -50.44 -25.83
N GLY A 121 -33.69 -51.55 -26.06
CA GLY A 121 -34.50 -51.79 -27.26
C GLY A 121 -35.89 -51.16 -27.18
N ALA A 122 -36.63 -51.19 -28.29
CA ALA A 122 -37.99 -50.64 -28.39
C ALA A 122 -38.99 -51.28 -27.40
N ASP A 123 -38.74 -52.52 -26.95
CA ASP A 123 -39.53 -53.24 -25.94
C ASP A 123 -39.13 -52.90 -24.49
N GLY A 124 -38.16 -52.00 -24.31
CA GLY A 124 -37.64 -51.59 -23.00
C GLY A 124 -36.65 -52.57 -22.37
N ARG A 125 -36.23 -53.63 -23.08
CA ARG A 125 -35.20 -54.55 -22.60
C ARG A 125 -33.79 -53.98 -22.81
N LEU A 126 -32.89 -54.26 -21.86
CA LEU A 126 -31.46 -53.96 -21.98
C LEU A 126 -30.82 -54.87 -23.04
N LEU A 127 -30.37 -54.29 -24.14
CA LEU A 127 -29.73 -54.98 -25.27
C LEU A 127 -28.21 -55.08 -25.10
N ASP A 128 -27.59 -54.05 -24.56
CA ASP A 128 -26.15 -53.95 -24.34
C ASP A 128 -25.85 -52.99 -23.18
N SER A 129 -24.73 -53.19 -22.49
CA SER A 129 -24.27 -52.30 -21.41
C SER A 129 -22.76 -52.34 -21.23
N ARG A 130 -22.15 -51.21 -20.87
CA ARG A 130 -20.71 -51.07 -20.60
C ARG A 130 -20.46 -50.24 -19.34
N ASN A 131 -19.36 -50.55 -18.66
CA ASN A 131 -18.78 -49.77 -17.55
C ASN A 131 -19.72 -49.44 -16.38
N GLY A 132 -20.80 -50.23 -16.19
CA GLY A 132 -21.67 -50.16 -15.01
C GLY A 132 -22.75 -51.25 -14.96
N SER A 133 -23.52 -51.29 -13.88
CA SER A 133 -24.55 -52.32 -13.63
C SER A 133 -25.95 -51.70 -13.67
N PHE A 134 -26.70 -51.97 -14.73
CA PHE A 134 -28.03 -51.40 -14.93
C PHE A 134 -29.14 -52.28 -14.33
N ASP A 135 -30.20 -51.65 -13.84
CA ASP A 135 -31.42 -52.34 -13.42
C ASP A 135 -32.09 -53.00 -14.64
N PRO A 136 -32.42 -54.30 -14.62
CA PRO A 136 -33.17 -54.94 -15.70
C PRO A 136 -34.52 -54.27 -16.01
N ALA A 137 -35.09 -53.51 -15.07
CA ALA A 137 -36.32 -52.74 -15.22
C ALA A 137 -36.08 -51.29 -15.70
N LEU A 138 -34.87 -50.93 -16.16
CA LEU A 138 -34.53 -49.58 -16.63
C LEU A 138 -35.51 -49.05 -17.69
N GLY A 139 -35.97 -49.89 -18.62
CA GLY A 139 -36.98 -49.50 -19.62
C GLY A 139 -38.41 -49.29 -19.09
N ARG A 140 -38.67 -49.52 -17.80
CA ARG A 140 -39.95 -49.18 -17.14
C ARG A 140 -39.92 -47.81 -16.46
N GLN A 141 -38.78 -47.13 -16.46
CA GLN A 141 -38.65 -45.82 -15.85
C GLN A 141 -39.32 -44.71 -16.71
N PRO A 142 -39.72 -43.57 -16.10
CA PRO A 142 -40.45 -42.51 -16.79
C PRO A 142 -39.75 -42.00 -18.06
N PHE A 143 -38.41 -41.88 -18.03
CA PHE A 143 -37.64 -41.37 -19.17
C PHE A 143 -37.82 -42.21 -20.45
N PHE A 144 -37.98 -43.53 -20.32
CA PHE A 144 -38.15 -44.43 -21.46
C PHE A 144 -39.52 -44.23 -22.10
N ALA A 145 -40.57 -44.12 -21.28
CA ALA A 145 -41.91 -43.82 -21.76
C ALA A 145 -42.00 -42.46 -22.45
N SER A 146 -41.31 -41.44 -21.92
CA SER A 146 -41.18 -40.12 -22.56
C SER A 146 -40.54 -40.21 -23.94
N HIS A 147 -39.41 -40.91 -24.07
CA HIS A 147 -38.76 -41.11 -25.37
C HIS A 147 -39.59 -41.94 -26.33
N ALA A 148 -40.36 -42.93 -25.86
CA ALA A 148 -41.22 -43.73 -26.73
C ALA A 148 -42.42 -42.91 -27.26
N ALA A 149 -43.01 -42.07 -26.42
CA ALA A 149 -44.20 -41.28 -26.75
C ALA A 149 -43.90 -40.05 -27.63
N GLU A 150 -42.77 -39.37 -27.40
CA GLU A 150 -42.42 -38.15 -28.12
C GLU A 150 -41.31 -38.40 -29.16
N PRO A 151 -41.48 -38.00 -30.43
CA PRO A 151 -40.47 -38.17 -31.48
C PRO A 151 -39.35 -37.13 -31.42
N ASN A 152 -39.27 -36.32 -30.36
CA ASN A 152 -38.31 -35.22 -30.23
C ASN A 152 -36.87 -35.74 -30.02
N ASP A 153 -35.90 -35.19 -30.75
CA ASP A 153 -34.48 -35.54 -30.60
C ASP A 153 -33.77 -34.70 -29.52
N ILE A 154 -34.36 -34.68 -28.33
CA ILE A 154 -33.86 -33.91 -27.18
C ILE A 154 -33.25 -34.89 -26.19
N VAL A 155 -32.09 -34.53 -25.64
CA VAL A 155 -31.52 -35.28 -24.51
C VAL A 155 -32.40 -35.06 -23.28
N LEU A 156 -32.85 -36.15 -22.67
CA LEU A 156 -33.52 -36.07 -21.38
C LEU A 156 -32.47 -36.31 -20.29
N VAL A 157 -32.30 -35.30 -19.45
CA VAL A 157 -31.45 -35.38 -18.26
C VAL A 157 -32.33 -35.68 -17.06
N SER A 158 -32.11 -36.82 -16.44
CA SER A 158 -32.81 -37.25 -15.23
C SER A 158 -31.87 -37.09 -14.04
N THR A 159 -32.29 -36.30 -13.05
CA THR A 159 -31.50 -35.99 -11.86
C THR A 159 -32.08 -36.65 -10.62
N PRO A 160 -31.24 -37.28 -9.79
CA PRO A 160 -30.32 -38.37 -10.11
C PRO A 160 -30.93 -39.74 -9.77
N LEU A 161 -30.40 -40.80 -10.39
CA LEU A 161 -30.78 -42.20 -10.10
C LEU A 161 -29.75 -42.85 -9.18
N VAL A 162 -30.21 -43.58 -8.14
CA VAL A 162 -29.34 -44.42 -7.30
C VAL A 162 -29.09 -45.73 -8.01
N GLU A 163 -27.82 -46.06 -8.26
CA GLU A 163 -27.46 -47.39 -8.72
C GLU A 163 -27.74 -48.42 -7.60
N PRO A 164 -28.57 -49.46 -7.83
CA PRO A 164 -29.03 -50.35 -6.75
C PRO A 164 -27.91 -51.10 -6.01
N ARG A 165 -26.79 -51.39 -6.69
CA ARG A 165 -25.65 -52.16 -6.16
C ARG A 165 -24.61 -51.30 -5.45
N THR A 166 -24.17 -50.22 -6.08
CA THR A 166 -23.09 -49.38 -5.54
C THR A 166 -23.62 -48.30 -4.60
N LYS A 167 -24.94 -48.05 -4.64
CA LYS A 167 -25.59 -46.91 -3.97
C LYS A 167 -25.02 -45.56 -4.40
N ARG A 168 -24.32 -45.51 -5.53
CA ARG A 168 -23.82 -44.26 -6.12
C ARG A 168 -24.93 -43.58 -6.88
N TRP A 169 -24.93 -42.26 -6.81
CA TRP A 169 -25.86 -41.42 -7.53
C TRP A 169 -25.27 -41.11 -8.89
N LEU A 170 -26.07 -41.19 -9.94
CA LEU A 170 -25.63 -40.95 -11.30
C LEU A 170 -26.56 -39.93 -11.96
N VAL A 171 -25.98 -38.96 -12.68
CA VAL A 171 -26.73 -38.10 -13.60
C VAL A 171 -26.97 -38.90 -14.87
N GLN A 172 -28.23 -39.15 -15.20
CA GLN A 172 -28.59 -39.93 -16.38
C GLN A 172 -28.91 -38.99 -17.54
N LEU A 173 -28.20 -39.13 -18.65
CA LEU A 173 -28.59 -38.53 -19.93
C LEU A 173 -29.08 -39.64 -20.84
N SER A 174 -30.25 -39.44 -21.43
CA SER A 174 -30.88 -40.43 -22.30
C SER A 174 -31.33 -39.80 -23.61
N ARG A 175 -31.16 -40.53 -24.71
CA ARG A 175 -31.54 -40.07 -26.04
C ARG A 175 -32.26 -41.17 -26.82
N ARG A 176 -33.36 -40.79 -27.46
CA ARG A 176 -34.15 -41.65 -28.36
C ARG A 176 -33.34 -42.09 -29.57
N LEU A 177 -33.38 -43.39 -29.87
CA LEU A 177 -32.84 -43.99 -31.10
C LEU A 177 -33.99 -44.32 -32.04
N ASN A 178 -33.80 -44.12 -33.35
CA ASN A 178 -34.79 -44.46 -34.34
C ASN A 178 -34.29 -45.55 -35.30
N HIS A 179 -35.23 -46.23 -35.94
CA HIS A 179 -34.96 -47.04 -37.12
C HIS A 179 -34.85 -46.13 -38.35
N ALA A 180 -34.40 -46.68 -39.48
CA ALA A 180 -34.26 -45.92 -40.73
C ALA A 180 -35.59 -45.34 -41.25
N ASP A 181 -36.72 -45.88 -40.82
CA ASP A 181 -38.08 -45.40 -41.13
C ASP A 181 -38.61 -44.35 -40.13
N GLY A 182 -37.81 -43.95 -39.14
CA GLY A 182 -38.18 -43.00 -38.09
C GLY A 182 -38.99 -43.59 -36.93
N SER A 183 -39.31 -44.89 -36.96
CA SER A 183 -39.96 -45.56 -35.83
C SER A 183 -39.01 -45.71 -34.64
N PHE A 184 -39.57 -45.83 -33.43
CA PHE A 184 -38.80 -45.93 -32.19
C PHE A 184 -37.99 -47.23 -32.14
N ALA A 185 -36.66 -47.14 -32.13
CA ALA A 185 -35.76 -48.30 -32.05
C ALA A 185 -35.34 -48.62 -30.62
N GLY A 186 -35.37 -47.63 -29.74
CA GLY A 186 -34.91 -47.77 -28.36
C GLY A 186 -34.34 -46.49 -27.78
N VAL A 187 -33.54 -46.62 -26.73
CA VAL A 187 -32.94 -45.48 -26.01
C VAL A 187 -31.49 -45.79 -25.68
N PHE A 188 -30.62 -44.83 -25.97
CA PHE A 188 -29.24 -44.84 -25.49
C PHE A 188 -29.15 -44.04 -24.19
N VAL A 189 -28.44 -44.58 -23.20
CA VAL A 189 -28.28 -44.00 -21.88
C VAL A 189 -26.80 -43.90 -21.55
N ILE A 190 -26.38 -42.71 -21.13
CA ILE A 190 -25.07 -42.44 -20.53
C ILE A 190 -25.31 -41.95 -19.10
N MET A 191 -24.58 -42.52 -18.15
CA MET A 191 -24.63 -42.13 -16.75
C MET A 191 -23.31 -41.50 -16.35
N ILE A 192 -23.37 -40.38 -15.62
CA ILE A 192 -22.18 -39.67 -15.17
C ILE A 192 -22.16 -39.70 -13.66
N ASP A 193 -21.05 -40.17 -13.09
CA ASP A 193 -20.80 -40.02 -11.66
C ASP A 193 -20.58 -38.54 -11.34
N PRO A 194 -21.42 -37.91 -10.51
CA PRO A 194 -21.32 -36.50 -10.21
C PRO A 194 -20.00 -36.10 -9.54
N THR A 195 -19.32 -37.07 -8.94
CA THR A 195 -17.98 -36.87 -8.36
C THR A 195 -16.97 -36.38 -9.41
N ASN A 196 -17.13 -36.74 -10.69
CA ASN A 196 -16.29 -36.25 -11.77
C ASN A 196 -16.35 -34.73 -11.97
N PHE A 197 -17.47 -34.08 -11.61
CA PHE A 197 -17.57 -32.61 -11.65
C PHE A 197 -16.77 -31.94 -10.54
N VAL A 198 -16.37 -32.71 -9.53
CA VAL A 198 -15.71 -32.24 -8.30
C VAL A 198 -14.32 -32.86 -8.13
N GLU A 199 -13.91 -33.84 -8.93
CA GLU A 199 -12.54 -34.40 -8.88
C GLU A 199 -11.48 -33.40 -9.37
N ASP A 200 -11.84 -32.48 -10.25
CA ASP A 200 -10.99 -31.34 -10.65
C ASP A 200 -11.00 -30.19 -9.60
N TYR A 201 -11.42 -30.46 -8.36
CA TYR A 201 -11.40 -29.52 -7.23
C TYR A 201 -10.06 -28.80 -7.04
N ASP A 202 -8.92 -29.46 -7.28
CA ASP A 202 -7.60 -28.82 -7.19
C ASP A 202 -7.41 -27.68 -8.23
N ARG A 203 -8.22 -27.64 -9.30
CA ARG A 203 -8.20 -26.55 -10.29
C ARG A 203 -9.09 -25.38 -9.88
N ILE A 204 -10.16 -25.64 -9.15
CA ILE A 204 -11.06 -24.60 -8.64
C ILE A 204 -10.51 -24.23 -7.26
N ASN A 205 -9.65 -23.21 -7.20
CA ASN A 205 -8.85 -22.77 -6.03
C ASN A 205 -9.72 -22.35 -4.80
N VAL A 206 -10.47 -23.31 -4.27
CA VAL A 206 -11.34 -23.22 -3.09
C VAL A 206 -10.50 -23.58 -1.89
N ASP A 207 -10.69 -22.85 -0.80
CA ASP A 207 -9.94 -23.05 0.45
C ASP A 207 -10.09 -24.50 0.97
N GLU A 208 -9.11 -25.04 1.70
CA GLU A 208 -9.06 -26.47 2.13
C GLU A 208 -10.31 -26.98 2.86
N GLN A 209 -11.06 -26.08 3.52
CA GLN A 209 -12.31 -26.40 4.23
C GLN A 209 -13.56 -25.89 3.49
N GLY A 210 -13.41 -25.34 2.29
CA GLY A 210 -14.52 -24.88 1.47
C GLY A 210 -15.40 -26.02 0.97
N ALA A 211 -16.58 -25.68 0.49
CA ALA A 211 -17.58 -26.60 -0.01
C ALA A 211 -17.84 -26.35 -1.49
N VAL A 212 -17.92 -27.40 -2.29
CA VAL A 212 -18.29 -27.37 -3.71
C VAL A 212 -19.38 -28.40 -3.89
N LEU A 213 -20.56 -27.97 -4.31
CA LEU A 213 -21.78 -28.78 -4.34
C LEU A 213 -22.49 -28.60 -5.69
N LEU A 214 -23.05 -29.67 -6.20
CA LEU A 214 -23.96 -29.70 -7.33
C LEU A 214 -25.29 -30.27 -6.84
N ILE A 215 -26.38 -29.56 -7.09
CA ILE A 215 -27.69 -29.84 -6.48
C ILE A 215 -28.76 -29.97 -7.56
N GLY A 216 -29.59 -31.00 -7.47
CA GLY A 216 -30.78 -31.14 -8.32
C GLY A 216 -31.95 -30.31 -7.80
N ARG A 217 -32.55 -29.46 -8.66
CA ARG A 217 -33.63 -28.54 -8.28
C ARG A 217 -34.90 -29.26 -7.82
N ASP A 218 -35.24 -30.37 -8.47
CA ASP A 218 -36.51 -31.08 -8.24
C ASP A 218 -36.41 -32.15 -7.14
N SER A 219 -35.18 -32.60 -6.82
CA SER A 219 -34.94 -33.68 -5.86
C SER A 219 -34.38 -33.20 -4.52
N GLY A 220 -33.84 -31.98 -4.44
CA GLY A 220 -33.12 -31.50 -3.26
C GLY A 220 -31.80 -32.25 -2.99
N LEU A 221 -31.41 -33.15 -3.90
CA LEU A 221 -30.26 -34.01 -3.72
C LEU A 221 -28.98 -33.30 -4.11
N SER A 222 -27.96 -33.44 -3.27
CA SER A 222 -26.70 -32.73 -3.36
C SER A 222 -25.53 -33.70 -3.40
N THR A 223 -24.58 -33.41 -4.27
CA THR A 223 -23.31 -34.13 -4.37
C THR A 223 -22.21 -33.11 -4.43
N GLY A 224 -21.15 -33.35 -3.67
CA GLY A 224 -20.09 -32.37 -3.59
C GLY A 224 -18.96 -32.80 -2.72
N ARG A 225 -18.02 -31.90 -2.56
CA ARG A 225 -16.88 -32.06 -1.69
C ARG A 225 -16.92 -30.95 -0.65
N VAL A 226 -16.93 -31.34 0.61
CA VAL A 226 -16.83 -30.43 1.74
C VAL A 226 -15.47 -30.67 2.38
N GLY A 227 -14.57 -29.72 2.16
CA GLY A 227 -13.15 -29.84 2.45
C GLY A 227 -12.48 -31.01 1.72
N GLY A 228 -11.92 -31.96 2.48
CA GLY A 228 -11.30 -33.17 1.91
C GLY A 228 -12.25 -34.32 1.62
N GLN A 229 -13.52 -34.24 2.06
CA GLN A 229 -14.44 -35.36 2.04
C GLN A 229 -15.51 -35.20 0.96
N LEU A 230 -15.74 -36.29 0.23
CA LEU A 230 -16.87 -36.40 -0.67
C LEU A 230 -18.15 -36.59 0.15
N VAL A 231 -19.12 -35.70 -0.05
CA VAL A 231 -20.43 -35.71 0.60
C VAL A 231 -21.51 -35.91 -0.46
N VAL A 232 -22.37 -36.89 -0.21
CA VAL A 232 -23.58 -37.10 -1.01
C VAL A 232 -24.75 -37.18 -0.04
N SER A 233 -25.73 -36.28 -0.19
CA SER A 233 -26.82 -36.13 0.77
C SER A 233 -28.11 -35.70 0.09
N ASP A 234 -29.23 -36.25 0.56
CA ASP A 234 -30.61 -35.96 0.17
C ASP A 234 -31.27 -34.86 1.02
N SER A 235 -30.53 -34.27 1.96
CA SER A 235 -31.07 -33.39 3.01
C SER A 235 -30.45 -32.00 3.06
N ILE A 236 -29.69 -31.60 2.03
CA ILE A 236 -29.08 -30.27 1.98
C ILE A 236 -30.12 -29.26 1.47
N ASP A 237 -30.71 -28.53 2.41
CA ASP A 237 -31.77 -27.55 2.14
C ASP A 237 -31.25 -26.11 2.36
N PHE A 238 -31.30 -25.30 1.31
CA PHE A 238 -30.91 -23.90 1.33
C PHE A 238 -32.15 -23.01 1.48
N ALA A 239 -32.07 -21.98 2.32
CA ALA A 239 -33.07 -20.93 2.37
C ALA A 239 -32.67 -19.82 1.39
N ALA A 240 -33.64 -19.33 0.61
CA ALA A 240 -33.48 -18.04 -0.04
C ALA A 240 -33.31 -16.97 1.05
N PRO A 241 -32.33 -16.07 0.96
CA PRO A 241 -32.15 -15.02 1.95
C PRO A 241 -33.40 -14.16 2.03
N GLU A 242 -33.78 -13.72 3.24
CA GLU A 242 -34.83 -12.73 3.41
C GLU A 242 -34.49 -11.48 2.58
N PRO A 243 -35.46 -10.87 1.86
CA PRO A 243 -35.21 -9.76 0.92
C PRO A 243 -34.63 -8.49 1.56
N ALA A 244 -34.40 -8.47 2.88
CA ALA A 244 -33.89 -7.34 3.64
C ALA A 244 -32.37 -7.35 3.89
N VAL A 245 -31.63 -8.43 3.59
CA VAL A 245 -30.20 -8.53 3.95
C VAL A 245 -29.32 -8.76 2.73
N ARG A 246 -28.80 -7.63 2.21
CA ARG A 246 -27.51 -7.37 1.51
C ARG A 246 -26.97 -8.38 0.49
N ALA A 247 -26.69 -7.84 -0.71
CA ALA A 247 -25.88 -8.34 -1.82
C ALA A 247 -26.37 -9.64 -2.47
N GLY A 248 -26.63 -9.57 -3.79
CA GLY A 248 -27.22 -10.65 -4.58
C GLY A 248 -26.59 -12.04 -4.39
N ASP A 249 -27.39 -13.07 -4.62
CA ASP A 249 -27.05 -14.49 -4.79
C ASP A 249 -26.35 -15.24 -3.63
N GLU A 250 -26.19 -14.63 -2.45
CA GLU A 250 -25.75 -15.34 -1.24
C GLU A 250 -26.81 -16.35 -0.78
N LEU A 251 -26.40 -17.58 -0.45
CA LEU A 251 -27.28 -18.62 0.07
C LEU A 251 -27.05 -18.84 1.56
N LEU A 252 -28.13 -19.05 2.31
CA LEU A 252 -28.07 -19.45 3.71
C LEU A 252 -28.49 -20.91 3.84
N LEU A 253 -27.68 -21.70 4.55
CA LEU A 253 -28.06 -23.06 4.92
C LEU A 253 -29.09 -23.04 6.03
N LYS A 254 -30.18 -23.82 5.87
CA LYS A 254 -31.13 -24.03 6.98
C LYS A 254 -30.51 -24.86 8.10
N HIS A 255 -29.67 -25.83 7.72
CA HIS A 255 -28.99 -26.74 8.65
C HIS A 255 -27.50 -26.84 8.27
N PRO A 256 -26.57 -26.29 9.07
CA PRO A 256 -25.14 -26.43 8.83
C PRO A 256 -24.71 -27.91 8.87
N PHE A 257 -23.88 -28.32 7.90
CA PHE A 257 -23.37 -29.70 7.82
C PHE A 257 -22.33 -30.01 8.89
N ASP A 258 -21.61 -28.99 9.35
CA ASP A 258 -20.56 -29.05 10.35
C ASP A 258 -20.52 -27.75 11.15
N ARG A 259 -19.50 -27.58 12.01
CA ARG A 259 -19.30 -26.37 12.82
C ARG A 259 -18.58 -25.25 12.06
N ILE A 260 -18.25 -25.44 10.78
CA ILE A 260 -17.47 -24.48 10.00
C ILE A 260 -18.43 -23.53 9.31
N GLU A 261 -18.36 -22.26 9.70
CA GLU A 261 -19.15 -21.20 9.08
C GLU A 261 -18.60 -20.90 7.68
N ARG A 262 -19.49 -20.90 6.69
CA ARG A 262 -19.13 -20.67 5.28
C ARG A 262 -20.10 -19.68 4.64
N ILE A 263 -19.56 -18.90 3.70
CA ILE A 263 -20.32 -17.97 2.85
C ILE A 263 -20.60 -18.70 1.55
N TYR A 264 -21.88 -18.91 1.22
CA TYR A 264 -22.31 -19.68 0.06
C TYR A 264 -22.82 -18.79 -1.06
N SER A 265 -22.55 -19.19 -2.29
CA SER A 265 -23.14 -18.58 -3.49
C SER A 265 -23.46 -19.65 -4.52
N HIS A 266 -24.36 -19.34 -5.44
CA HIS A 266 -24.86 -20.31 -6.39
C HIS A 266 -24.98 -19.80 -7.83
N ARG A 267 -25.09 -20.75 -8.75
CA ARG A 267 -25.38 -20.50 -10.16
C ARG A 267 -26.26 -21.62 -10.72
N GLU A 268 -27.36 -21.23 -11.37
CA GLU A 268 -28.28 -22.19 -12.00
C GLU A 268 -27.76 -22.71 -13.35
N LEU A 269 -28.01 -24.00 -13.61
CA LEU A 269 -27.88 -24.67 -14.91
C LEU A 269 -29.28 -25.07 -15.40
N PRO A 270 -30.07 -24.12 -15.93
CA PRO A 270 -31.49 -24.33 -16.20
C PRO A 270 -31.78 -25.43 -17.23
N ARG A 271 -30.87 -25.66 -18.20
CA ARG A 271 -31.00 -26.72 -19.21
C ARG A 271 -31.02 -28.13 -18.60
N TYR A 272 -30.41 -28.30 -17.43
CA TYR A 272 -30.17 -29.61 -16.82
C TYR A 272 -30.90 -29.80 -15.48
N GLY A 273 -31.62 -28.78 -14.99
CA GLY A 273 -32.28 -28.83 -13.69
C GLY A 273 -31.30 -28.89 -12.50
N LEU A 274 -30.07 -28.39 -12.69
CA LEU A 274 -29.00 -28.43 -11.70
C LEU A 274 -28.64 -27.03 -11.19
N MET A 275 -28.05 -26.96 -10.01
CA MET A 275 -27.50 -25.76 -9.41
C MET A 275 -26.10 -26.04 -8.89
N ALA A 276 -25.14 -25.22 -9.29
CA ALA A 276 -23.78 -25.22 -8.75
C ALA A 276 -23.73 -24.31 -7.53
N VAL A 277 -23.22 -24.81 -6.40
CA VAL A 277 -23.10 -24.07 -5.14
C VAL A 277 -21.67 -24.16 -4.64
N VAL A 278 -21.09 -23.02 -4.26
CA VAL A 278 -19.75 -22.96 -3.66
C VAL A 278 -19.83 -22.22 -2.33
N GLY A 279 -19.23 -22.80 -1.29
CA GLY A 279 -19.07 -22.23 0.04
C GLY A 279 -17.60 -22.00 0.36
N ILE A 280 -17.22 -20.79 0.73
CA ILE A 280 -15.86 -20.50 1.22
C ILE A 280 -15.86 -20.33 2.74
N GLU A 281 -14.77 -20.71 3.40
CA GLU A 281 -14.67 -20.61 4.87
C GLU A 281 -14.68 -19.15 5.33
N ALA A 282 -15.67 -18.77 6.15
CA ALA A 282 -15.81 -17.40 6.62
C ALA A 282 -14.62 -16.95 7.48
N GLY A 283 -14.08 -17.87 8.30
CA GLY A 283 -12.92 -17.61 9.15
C GLY A 283 -11.67 -17.23 8.35
N ASN A 284 -11.36 -17.99 7.30
CA ASN A 284 -10.23 -17.70 6.42
C ASN A 284 -10.47 -16.45 5.55
N ALA A 285 -11.67 -16.32 4.97
CA ALA A 285 -12.02 -15.16 4.15
C ALA A 285 -11.95 -13.84 4.96
N LEU A 286 -12.34 -13.87 6.24
CA LEU A 286 -12.33 -12.71 7.13
C LEU A 286 -11.04 -12.59 7.97
N ALA A 287 -10.06 -13.47 7.78
CA ALA A 287 -8.83 -13.47 8.60
C ALA A 287 -8.05 -12.15 8.48
N ARG A 288 -8.01 -11.57 7.27
CA ARG A 288 -7.40 -10.25 7.02
C ARG A 288 -8.12 -9.14 7.79
N PHE A 289 -9.45 -9.15 7.76
CA PHE A 289 -10.28 -8.24 8.54
C PHE A 289 -10.01 -8.39 10.05
N GLU A 290 -9.93 -9.62 10.54
CA GLU A 290 -9.69 -9.88 11.97
C GLU A 290 -8.31 -9.38 12.43
N GLN A 291 -7.28 -9.49 11.58
CA GLN A 291 -5.97 -8.88 11.84
C GLN A 291 -6.03 -7.34 11.85
N LEU A 292 -6.74 -6.74 10.89
CA LEU A 292 -6.97 -5.29 10.84
C LEU A 292 -7.72 -4.80 12.08
N ARG A 293 -8.79 -5.50 12.49
CA ARG A 293 -9.55 -5.22 13.71
C ARG A 293 -8.66 -5.21 14.95
N ARG A 294 -7.79 -6.21 15.10
CA ARG A 294 -6.83 -6.26 16.23
C ARG A 294 -5.83 -5.11 16.19
N ARG A 295 -5.33 -4.73 15.01
CA ARG A 295 -4.43 -3.57 14.85
C ARG A 295 -5.12 -2.26 15.19
N TYR A 296 -6.35 -2.04 14.72
CA TYR A 296 -7.11 -0.83 15.03
C TYR A 296 -7.42 -0.72 16.53
N LEU A 297 -7.88 -1.81 17.17
CA LEU A 297 -8.11 -1.83 18.61
C LEU A 297 -6.81 -1.62 19.41
N GLY A 298 -5.70 -2.23 18.99
CA GLY A 298 -4.39 -2.04 19.61
C GLY A 298 -3.91 -0.59 19.50
N ALA A 299 -3.99 0.01 18.31
CA ALA A 299 -3.64 1.41 18.09
C ALA A 299 -4.54 2.35 18.91
N LEU A 300 -5.85 2.07 18.98
CA LEU A 300 -6.81 2.84 19.77
C LEU A 300 -6.51 2.78 21.27
N LEU A 301 -6.09 1.63 21.80
CA LEU A 301 -5.66 1.48 23.19
C LEU A 301 -4.40 2.30 23.47
N VAL A 302 -3.40 2.26 22.60
CA VAL A 302 -2.16 3.05 22.72
C VAL A 302 -2.48 4.55 22.65
N ALA A 303 -3.26 4.99 21.68
CA ALA A 303 -3.70 6.37 21.56
C ALA A 303 -4.49 6.83 22.80
N SER A 304 -5.37 5.97 23.33
CA SER A 304 -6.12 6.25 24.56
C SER A 304 -5.19 6.43 25.75
N ALA A 305 -4.18 5.57 25.90
CA ALA A 305 -3.17 5.67 26.95
C ALA A 305 -2.34 6.95 26.82
N LEU A 306 -1.98 7.35 25.60
CA LEU A 306 -1.26 8.60 25.34
C LEU A 306 -2.10 9.84 25.66
N VAL A 307 -3.38 9.85 25.31
CA VAL A 307 -4.31 10.95 25.67
C VAL A 307 -4.45 11.04 27.19
N LEU A 308 -4.65 9.92 27.88
CA LEU A 308 -4.74 9.89 29.35
C LEU A 308 -3.43 10.33 30.01
N LEU A 309 -2.27 9.89 29.49
CA LEU A 309 -0.95 10.31 29.96
C LEU A 309 -0.76 11.82 29.77
N PHE A 310 -1.07 12.33 28.58
CA PHE A 310 -0.92 13.75 28.26
C PHE A 310 -1.84 14.63 29.12
N VAL A 311 -3.11 14.24 29.27
CA VAL A 311 -4.06 14.95 30.14
C VAL A 311 -3.62 14.85 31.60
N GLY A 312 -3.11 13.69 32.05
CA GLY A 312 -2.50 13.51 33.36
C GLY A 312 -1.32 14.43 33.61
N LEU A 313 -0.41 14.56 32.62
CA LEU A 313 0.72 15.48 32.65
C LEU A 313 0.28 16.94 32.68
N LEU A 314 -0.72 17.33 31.87
CA LEU A 314 -1.29 18.67 31.88
C LEU A 314 -1.96 18.99 33.22
N MET A 315 -2.70 18.04 33.80
CA MET A 315 -3.29 18.18 35.13
C MET A 315 -2.20 18.30 36.20
N GLN A 316 -1.13 17.51 36.10
CA GLN A 316 0.03 17.60 36.99
C GLN A 316 0.75 18.95 36.85
N GLN A 317 0.95 19.45 35.63
CA GLN A 317 1.53 20.77 35.38
C GLN A 317 0.62 21.88 35.89
N ALA A 318 -0.68 21.83 35.65
CA ALA A 318 -1.64 22.80 36.16
C ALA A 318 -1.68 22.79 37.69
N ALA A 319 -1.62 21.61 38.32
CA ALA A 319 -1.51 21.47 39.77
C ALA A 319 -0.18 22.02 40.29
N ARG A 320 0.94 21.74 39.60
CA ARG A 320 2.26 22.29 39.90
C ARG A 320 2.25 23.82 39.80
N LEU A 321 1.65 24.38 38.76
CA LEU A 321 1.53 25.82 38.55
C LEU A 321 0.64 26.49 39.61
N ARG A 322 -0.44 25.82 40.02
CA ARG A 322 -1.27 26.27 41.17
C ARG A 322 -0.48 26.21 42.48
N ARG A 323 0.35 25.18 42.67
CA ARG A 323 1.24 25.07 43.85
C ARG A 323 2.33 26.13 43.81
N THR A 324 2.93 26.44 42.66
CA THR A 324 3.96 27.48 42.55
C THR A 324 3.37 28.88 42.72
N THR A 325 2.20 29.16 42.16
CA THR A 325 1.52 30.45 42.36
C THR A 325 1.08 30.63 43.81
N ARG A 326 0.58 29.57 44.46
CA ARG A 326 0.32 29.58 45.91
C ARG A 326 1.59 29.76 46.73
N ARG A 327 2.68 29.08 46.37
CA ARG A 327 4.00 29.30 46.97
C ARG A 327 4.52 30.71 46.73
N ALA A 328 4.20 31.35 45.61
CA ALA A 328 4.60 32.72 45.33
C ALA A 328 3.84 33.73 46.19
N THR A 329 2.53 33.53 46.40
CA THR A 329 1.76 34.34 47.36
C THR A 329 2.18 34.09 48.81
N GLU A 330 2.40 32.83 49.19
CA GLU A 330 2.97 32.49 50.50
C GLU A 330 4.40 33.05 50.66
N ALA A 331 5.23 33.02 49.61
CA ALA A 331 6.56 33.63 49.60
C ALA A 331 6.49 35.16 49.71
N GLN A 332 5.49 35.82 49.15
CA GLN A 332 5.28 37.26 49.30
C GLN A 332 4.91 37.63 50.75
N HIS A 333 4.08 36.81 51.40
CA HIS A 333 3.82 36.92 52.84
C HIS A 333 5.07 36.61 53.67
N MET A 334 5.84 35.60 53.27
CA MET A 334 7.10 35.22 53.91
C MET A 334 8.19 36.28 53.69
N GLN A 335 8.23 36.98 52.56
CA GLN A 335 9.22 38.04 52.27
C GLN A 335 9.04 39.23 53.22
N ARG A 336 7.79 39.57 53.53
CA ARG A 336 7.46 40.57 54.57
C ARG A 336 7.90 40.07 55.95
N ALA A 337 7.57 38.82 56.30
CA ALA A 337 8.01 38.23 57.56
C ALA A 337 9.54 38.08 57.67
N ALA A 338 10.24 37.81 56.57
CA ALA A 338 11.68 37.68 56.49
C ALA A 338 12.40 39.04 56.56
N ALA A 339 11.81 40.10 56.00
CA ALA A 339 12.31 41.46 56.17
C ALA A 339 12.28 41.87 57.65
N ASP A 340 11.18 41.56 58.37
CA ASP A 340 11.06 41.81 59.81
C ASP A 340 11.95 40.90 60.68
N ALA A 341 12.22 39.67 60.24
CA ALA A 341 13.13 38.74 60.91
C ALA A 341 14.62 38.94 60.58
N SER A 342 14.95 39.79 59.60
CA SER A 342 16.33 40.08 59.19
C SER A 342 17.12 40.71 60.34
N LEU A 343 18.35 40.27 60.54
CA LEU A 343 19.28 40.87 61.50
C LEU A 343 19.88 42.19 60.99
N ASP A 344 19.81 42.42 59.68
CA ASP A 344 20.28 43.64 59.01
C ASP A 344 19.18 44.71 58.96
N ALA A 345 19.59 45.97 58.92
CA ALA A 345 18.68 47.09 58.73
C ALA A 345 18.21 47.16 57.27
N VAL A 346 16.89 47.22 57.04
CA VAL A 346 16.28 47.27 55.70
C VAL A 346 15.36 48.48 55.60
N PHE A 347 15.55 49.29 54.56
CA PHE A 347 14.75 50.47 54.24
C PHE A 347 14.25 50.41 52.79
N LEU A 348 12.96 50.61 52.58
CA LEU A 348 12.37 50.89 51.27
C LEU A 348 12.05 52.38 51.20
N LEU A 349 12.73 53.08 50.32
CA LEU A 349 12.66 54.53 50.20
C LEU A 349 12.01 54.90 48.87
N LYS A 350 11.06 55.82 48.85
CA LYS A 350 10.37 56.29 47.64
C LYS A 350 10.83 57.69 47.25
N ALA A 351 11.01 57.96 45.97
CA ALA A 351 11.50 59.26 45.50
C ALA A 351 10.47 60.38 45.72
N CYS A 352 10.92 61.50 46.29
CA CYS A 352 10.14 62.71 46.50
C CYS A 352 10.58 63.80 45.49
N ARG A 353 9.63 64.39 44.76
CA ARG A 353 9.88 65.32 43.66
C ARG A 353 9.25 66.68 43.93
N GLU A 354 9.90 67.73 43.45
CA GLU A 354 9.59 69.14 43.76
C GLU A 354 8.17 69.60 43.33
N HIS A 355 7.54 68.92 42.34
CA HIS A 355 6.23 69.29 41.78
C HIS A 355 5.28 68.10 41.54
N GLY A 356 5.50 66.95 42.17
CA GLY A 356 4.57 65.81 42.18
C GLY A 356 4.29 65.07 40.85
N ARG A 357 4.84 65.52 39.70
CA ARG A 357 4.74 64.83 38.41
C ARG A 357 5.95 63.92 38.13
N ARG A 358 5.72 62.75 37.53
CA ARG A 358 6.77 61.81 37.07
C ARG A 358 7.65 62.51 36.03
N GLY A 359 8.93 62.74 36.40
CA GLY A 359 9.92 63.47 35.58
C GLY A 359 10.49 64.73 36.24
N GLY A 360 9.89 65.22 37.33
CA GLY A 360 10.46 66.32 38.11
C GLY A 360 11.74 65.92 38.84
N ARG A 361 12.62 66.90 39.09
CA ARG A 361 13.87 66.69 39.84
C ARG A 361 13.55 66.08 41.21
N ILE A 362 14.20 64.96 41.51
CA ILE A 362 14.07 64.30 42.80
C ILE A 362 14.84 65.16 43.81
N VAL A 363 14.15 65.60 44.84
CA VAL A 363 14.72 66.46 45.87
C VAL A 363 15.08 65.67 47.11
N ASP A 364 14.39 64.57 47.41
CA ASP A 364 14.62 63.73 48.58
C ASP A 364 14.01 62.33 48.36
N PHE A 365 14.12 61.45 49.34
CA PHE A 365 13.35 60.21 49.43
C PHE A 365 12.48 60.20 50.67
N THR A 366 11.40 59.42 50.69
CA THR A 366 10.57 59.17 51.87
C THR A 366 10.63 57.72 52.28
N PHE A 367 10.58 57.41 53.57
CA PHE A 367 10.51 56.03 54.03
C PHE A 367 9.15 55.44 53.65
N ALA A 368 9.12 54.55 52.66
CA ALA A 368 7.93 53.86 52.20
C ALA A 368 7.66 52.59 53.01
N ASP A 369 8.72 51.89 53.39
CA ASP A 369 8.68 50.80 54.36
C ASP A 369 10.05 50.64 55.02
N LEU A 370 10.12 49.98 56.17
CA LEU A 370 11.38 49.61 56.85
C LEU A 370 11.11 48.52 57.89
N ASN A 371 12.12 47.71 58.19
CA ASN A 371 12.04 46.72 59.27
C ASN A 371 12.45 47.33 60.64
N GLU A 372 12.21 46.60 61.73
CA GLU A 372 12.55 47.05 63.10
C GLU A 372 14.05 47.35 63.28
N ARG A 373 14.94 46.59 62.63
CA ARG A 373 16.39 46.84 62.65
C ARG A 373 16.76 48.17 61.99
N GLY A 374 16.08 48.52 60.90
CA GLY A 374 16.24 49.80 60.24
C GLY A 374 15.81 50.97 61.13
N ALA A 375 14.66 50.83 61.81
CA ALA A 375 14.21 51.83 62.78
C ALA A 375 15.22 52.00 63.93
N ALA A 376 15.76 50.90 64.46
CA ALA A 376 16.78 50.91 65.51
C ALA A 376 18.11 51.53 65.05
N LEU A 377 18.56 51.27 63.81
CA LEU A 377 19.78 51.85 63.25
C LEU A 377 19.68 53.38 63.08
N VAL A 378 18.50 53.88 62.74
CA VAL A 378 18.21 55.33 62.64
C VAL A 378 17.98 55.95 64.02
N GLY A 379 17.52 55.17 65.00
CA GLY A 379 17.30 55.59 66.39
C GLY A 379 15.92 56.20 66.68
N LEU A 380 14.93 56.01 65.79
CA LEU A 380 13.55 56.50 65.95
C LEU A 380 12.51 55.39 65.69
N PRO A 381 11.29 55.48 66.25
CA PRO A 381 10.25 54.47 66.04
C PRO A 381 9.78 54.39 64.57
N ARG A 382 9.52 53.17 64.08
CA ARG A 382 9.07 52.92 62.69
C ARG A 382 7.86 53.78 62.28
N ALA A 383 6.86 53.91 63.13
CA ALA A 383 5.64 54.67 62.84
C ALA A 383 5.89 56.17 62.62
N GLU A 384 6.93 56.72 63.26
CA GLU A 384 7.33 58.12 63.10
C GLU A 384 8.21 58.33 61.87
N LEU A 385 8.82 57.26 61.35
CA LEU A 385 9.69 57.32 60.17
C LEU A 385 8.91 57.19 58.86
N LEU A 386 7.88 56.33 58.82
CA LEU A 386 7.08 56.09 57.63
C LEU A 386 6.45 57.38 57.08
N GLY A 387 6.66 57.64 55.80
CA GLY A 387 6.15 58.81 55.08
C GLY A 387 6.97 60.09 55.26
N ARG A 388 7.89 60.17 56.24
CA ARG A 388 8.80 61.32 56.40
C ARG A 388 9.93 61.28 55.39
N ARG A 389 10.52 62.45 55.13
CA ARG A 389 11.65 62.59 54.22
C ARG A 389 12.95 62.13 54.90
N VAL A 390 13.78 61.41 54.15
CA VAL A 390 15.03 60.81 54.64
C VAL A 390 15.99 61.89 55.13
N CYS A 391 16.14 63.00 54.41
CA CYS A 391 17.03 64.08 54.84
C CYS A 391 16.46 64.97 55.96
N GLU A 392 15.17 64.87 56.26
CA GLU A 392 14.58 65.53 57.43
C GLU A 392 14.97 64.77 58.70
N VAL A 393 15.04 63.44 58.61
CA VAL A 393 15.40 62.55 59.72
C VAL A 393 16.92 62.43 59.88
N LEU A 394 17.64 62.30 58.77
CA LEU A 394 19.11 62.18 58.73
C LEU A 394 19.69 63.26 57.80
N PRO A 395 19.84 64.51 58.28
CA PRO A 395 20.35 65.62 57.47
C PRO A 395 21.77 65.37 56.93
N ALA A 396 22.56 64.61 57.68
CA ALA A 396 23.93 64.25 57.34
C ALA A 396 24.05 63.47 56.02
N LEU A 397 23.01 62.70 55.64
CA LEU A 397 22.99 61.98 54.35
C LEU A 397 23.05 62.93 53.15
N ARG A 398 22.52 64.15 53.28
CA ARG A 398 22.60 65.16 52.23
C ARG A 398 23.94 65.90 52.28
N SER A 399 24.37 66.35 53.47
CA SER A 399 25.60 67.13 53.59
C SER A 399 26.86 66.32 53.29
N GLU A 400 26.84 65.01 53.52
CA GLU A 400 27.94 64.09 53.18
C GLU A 400 27.76 63.40 51.81
N GLY A 401 26.74 63.78 51.04
CA GLY A 401 26.55 63.35 49.65
C GLY A 401 26.03 61.93 49.43
N TYR A 402 25.66 61.18 50.48
CA TYR A 402 25.08 59.84 50.35
C TYR A 402 23.70 59.85 49.68
N LEU A 403 22.92 60.93 49.82
CA LEU A 403 21.65 61.10 49.10
C LEU A 403 21.85 61.11 47.58
N ASP A 404 22.93 61.73 47.11
CA ASP A 404 23.25 61.78 45.69
C ASP A 404 23.58 60.40 45.15
N LYS A 405 24.09 59.49 45.98
CA LYS A 405 24.24 58.07 45.62
C LYS A 405 22.90 57.38 45.43
N TYR A 406 21.90 57.66 46.27
CA TYR A 406 20.56 57.07 46.13
C TYR A 406 19.86 57.62 44.88
N LEU A 407 20.06 58.92 44.61
CA LEU A 407 19.61 59.57 43.39
C LEU A 407 20.28 58.98 42.15
N ALA A 408 21.59 58.80 42.19
CA ALA A 408 22.36 58.21 41.12
C ALA A 408 21.91 56.77 40.87
N VAL A 409 21.78 55.94 41.89
CA VAL A 409 21.28 54.56 41.76
C VAL A 409 19.89 54.55 41.12
N LEU A 410 18.97 55.42 41.55
CA LEU A 410 17.64 55.50 40.95
C LEU A 410 17.63 56.05 39.51
N GLN A 411 18.49 57.02 39.18
CA GLN A 411 18.55 57.63 37.84
C GLN A 411 19.30 56.77 36.82
N THR A 412 20.38 56.14 37.26
CA THR A 412 21.24 55.27 36.44
C THR A 412 20.75 53.82 36.42
N GLY A 413 20.04 53.40 37.46
CA GLY A 413 19.53 52.03 37.64
C GLY A 413 20.59 51.03 38.12
N GLN A 414 21.86 51.42 38.28
CA GLN A 414 22.89 50.50 38.73
C GLN A 414 22.85 50.36 40.26
N PRO A 415 22.65 49.13 40.80
CA PRO A 415 22.71 48.91 42.24
C PRO A 415 24.11 49.25 42.74
N LEU A 416 24.15 49.98 43.84
CA LEU A 416 25.37 50.36 44.52
C LEU A 416 25.51 49.49 45.77
N GLU A 417 26.45 48.57 45.73
CA GLU A 417 26.88 47.80 46.89
C GLU A 417 28.24 48.32 47.29
N GLU A 418 28.33 48.86 48.50
CA GLU A 418 29.54 49.47 48.98
C GLU A 418 29.74 49.17 50.45
N GLU A 419 30.99 48.94 50.80
CA GLU A 419 31.45 48.81 52.18
C GLU A 419 32.03 50.16 52.56
N PHE A 420 31.38 50.86 53.48
CA PHE A 420 31.83 52.18 53.88
C PHE A 420 31.60 52.42 55.36
N GLN A 421 32.32 53.41 55.88
CA GLN A 421 32.28 53.73 57.30
C GLN A 421 31.35 54.93 57.54
N LEU A 422 30.24 54.70 58.24
CA LEU A 422 29.35 55.79 58.66
C LEU A 422 29.64 56.20 60.09
N SER A 423 29.90 57.49 60.30
CA SER A 423 30.31 58.06 61.59
C SER A 423 29.24 58.90 62.28
N PHE A 424 28.17 59.26 61.57
CA PHE A 424 27.11 60.15 62.08
C PHE A 424 25.85 59.40 62.55
N LEU A 425 25.83 58.07 62.46
CA LEU A 425 24.75 57.26 63.01
C LEU A 425 24.88 57.18 64.55
N PRO A 426 23.77 56.98 65.30
CA PRO A 426 23.83 56.84 66.75
C PRO A 426 24.69 55.63 67.15
N GLY A 427 25.75 55.84 67.93
CA GLY A 427 26.61 54.75 68.44
C GLY A 427 28.08 54.78 67.99
N GLY A 428 28.47 55.65 67.06
CA GLY A 428 29.86 55.80 66.61
C GLY A 428 30.11 55.28 65.18
N PRO A 429 31.38 55.14 64.74
CA PRO A 429 31.70 54.75 63.37
C PRO A 429 31.51 53.25 63.10
N HIS A 430 30.63 52.90 62.17
CA HIS A 430 30.34 51.52 61.77
C HIS A 430 30.85 51.21 60.36
N TRP A 431 31.53 50.07 60.16
CA TRP A 431 31.88 49.54 58.83
C TRP A 431 30.71 48.78 58.26
N LEU A 432 29.95 49.47 57.42
CA LEU A 432 28.69 48.99 56.92
C LEU A 432 28.87 48.51 55.49
N HIS A 433 28.53 47.26 55.27
CA HIS A 433 28.19 46.75 53.97
C HIS A 433 26.77 47.19 53.67
N HIS A 434 26.67 48.09 52.71
CA HIS A 434 25.46 48.79 52.39
C HIS A 434 25.13 48.52 50.93
N GLN A 435 23.96 47.95 50.69
CA GLN A 435 23.51 47.63 49.36
C GLN A 435 22.25 48.45 49.05
N ILE A 436 22.40 49.39 48.12
CA ILE A 436 21.36 50.26 47.62
C ILE A 436 21.00 49.76 46.24
N VAL A 437 19.75 49.36 46.06
CA VAL A 437 19.24 48.89 44.78
C VAL A 437 18.11 49.80 44.35
N ALA A 438 18.11 50.25 43.10
CA ALA A 438 17.00 51.00 42.54
C ALA A 438 15.74 50.11 42.49
N ILE A 439 14.61 50.68 42.87
CA ILE A 439 13.27 50.09 42.70
C ILE A 439 12.41 51.08 41.92
N ASP A 440 11.30 50.63 41.33
CA ASP A 440 10.53 51.37 40.30
C ASP A 440 10.31 52.89 40.53
N ASP A 441 10.16 53.34 41.77
CA ASP A 441 10.02 54.77 42.12
C ASP A 441 10.76 55.11 43.42
N GLY A 442 11.95 54.55 43.61
CA GLY A 442 12.65 54.62 44.90
C GLY A 442 13.95 53.82 44.97
N VAL A 443 14.52 53.66 46.16
CA VAL A 443 15.64 52.75 46.41
C VAL A 443 15.33 51.82 47.58
N ALA A 444 15.69 50.55 47.45
CA ALA A 444 15.75 49.61 48.56
C ALA A 444 17.17 49.60 49.11
N VAL A 445 17.32 49.68 50.42
CA VAL A 445 18.61 49.85 51.08
C VAL A 445 18.73 48.81 52.19
N THR A 446 19.77 47.97 52.14
CA THR A 446 20.11 47.04 53.22
C THR A 446 21.47 47.41 53.80
N THR A 447 21.60 47.36 55.12
CA THR A 447 22.80 47.82 55.83
C THR A 447 23.21 46.80 56.88
N ARG A 448 24.44 46.27 56.77
CA ARG A 448 25.02 45.26 57.67
C ARG A 448 26.39 45.70 58.17
N ASP A 449 26.68 45.52 59.45
CA ASP A 449 28.03 45.73 59.99
C ASP A 449 28.94 44.52 59.67
N ILE A 450 30.09 44.73 58.99
CA ILE A 450 30.93 43.67 58.38
C ILE A 450 32.42 43.69 58.73
N ALA A 451 32.82 44.46 59.74
CA ALA A 451 34.22 44.77 60.03
C ALA A 451 35.19 43.56 60.16
N ALA A 452 34.71 42.35 60.45
CA ALA A 452 35.57 41.20 60.81
C ALA A 452 35.66 40.07 59.77
N ARG A 453 34.93 40.12 58.64
CA ARG A 453 34.72 38.94 57.76
C ARG A 453 35.35 39.03 56.36
N MET A 454 35.47 40.20 55.77
CA MET A 454 35.64 40.32 54.31
C MET A 454 37.04 40.05 53.77
N GLU A 455 38.10 40.32 54.54
CA GLU A 455 39.44 40.38 53.93
C GLU A 455 40.10 39.02 53.67
N ALA A 456 39.82 37.97 54.45
CA ALA A 456 40.62 36.75 54.40
C ALA A 456 39.99 35.59 53.60
N GLU A 457 38.66 35.53 53.51
CA GLU A 457 37.96 34.30 53.09
C GLU A 457 37.66 34.25 51.57
N LEU A 458 37.51 35.40 50.91
CA LEU A 458 37.08 35.48 49.51
C LEU A 458 38.21 35.16 48.51
N ALA A 459 39.44 35.60 48.81
CA ALA A 459 40.58 35.46 47.90
C ALA A 459 40.99 33.99 47.70
N MET A 460 40.98 33.19 48.76
CA MET A 460 41.40 31.80 48.72
C MET A 460 40.33 30.90 48.05
N ARG A 461 39.04 31.13 48.34
CA ARG A 461 37.94 30.34 47.77
C ARG A 461 37.73 30.59 46.28
N LYS A 462 37.85 31.84 45.81
CA LYS A 462 37.60 32.18 44.40
C LYS A 462 38.56 31.46 43.46
N LYS A 463 39.85 31.41 43.79
CA LYS A 463 40.87 30.77 42.95
C LYS A 463 40.78 29.24 42.93
N GLN A 464 40.39 28.61 44.04
CA GLN A 464 40.16 27.17 44.09
C GLN A 464 38.87 26.75 43.36
N ALA A 465 37.78 27.52 43.50
CA ALA A 465 36.53 27.25 42.79
C ALA A 465 36.68 27.41 41.27
N GLU A 466 37.45 28.40 40.82
CA GLU A 466 37.69 28.65 39.40
C GLU A 466 38.45 27.48 38.73
N LEU A 467 39.55 27.00 39.32
CA LEU A 467 40.30 25.87 38.78
C LEU A 467 39.51 24.55 38.79
N ALA A 468 38.67 24.33 39.81
CA ALA A 468 37.78 23.17 39.85
C ALA A 468 36.70 23.25 38.76
N ALA A 469 36.08 24.43 38.58
CA ALA A 469 35.04 24.64 37.57
C ALA A 469 35.56 24.48 36.13
N VAL A 470 36.77 24.97 35.82
CA VAL A 470 37.36 24.83 34.48
C VAL A 470 37.64 23.36 34.14
N ASN A 471 38.17 22.58 35.08
CA ASN A 471 38.45 21.17 34.83
C ASN A 471 37.18 20.32 34.72
N ASP A 472 36.14 20.60 35.52
CA ASP A 472 34.85 19.90 35.45
C ASP A 472 34.00 20.31 34.24
N ALA A 473 34.19 21.52 33.70
CA ALA A 473 33.56 21.97 32.47
C ALA A 473 34.26 21.48 31.19
N SER A 474 35.40 20.76 31.31
CA SER A 474 36.09 20.22 30.15
C SER A 474 35.25 19.13 29.46
N PRO A 475 35.05 19.20 28.13
CA PRO A 475 34.34 18.16 27.38
C PRO A 475 35.15 16.85 27.28
N LEU A 476 36.40 16.84 27.73
CA LEU A 476 37.26 15.66 27.77
C LEU A 476 37.38 15.14 29.20
N GLY A 477 37.45 13.81 29.34
CA GLY A 477 37.83 13.16 30.59
C GLY A 477 39.29 13.43 30.90
N LEU A 478 39.59 14.19 31.95
CA LEU A 478 40.95 14.47 32.37
C LEU A 478 41.40 13.44 33.39
N ILE A 479 42.61 12.91 33.22
CA ILE A 479 43.30 12.06 34.19
C ILE A 479 44.69 12.62 34.46
N ARG A 480 45.13 12.63 35.72
CA ARG A 480 46.49 13.02 36.10
C ARG A 480 47.10 11.96 36.99
N ALA A 481 48.35 11.60 36.73
CA ALA A 481 49.12 10.67 37.54
C ALA A 481 50.37 11.33 38.13
N ASP A 482 50.89 10.76 39.22
CA ASP A 482 52.16 11.16 39.84
C ASP A 482 53.38 10.69 39.01
N ALA A 483 54.59 11.01 39.48
CA ALA A 483 55.83 10.61 38.80
C ALA A 483 56.05 9.08 38.77
N ALA A 484 55.40 8.32 39.66
CA ALA A 484 55.43 6.87 39.68
C ALA A 484 54.38 6.23 38.74
N GLY A 485 53.45 7.03 38.20
CA GLY A 485 52.40 6.60 37.28
C GLY A 485 51.03 6.35 37.91
N HIS A 486 50.88 6.59 39.22
CA HIS A 486 49.60 6.37 39.92
C HIS A 486 48.64 7.54 39.69
N CYS A 487 47.37 7.25 39.38
CA CYS A 487 46.35 8.27 39.20
C CYS A 487 46.08 9.06 40.50
N THR A 488 46.16 10.38 40.42
CA THR A 488 45.96 11.34 41.53
C THR A 488 44.72 12.22 41.35
N TYR A 489 44.19 12.32 40.13
CA TYR A 489 43.04 13.16 39.83
C TYR A 489 42.33 12.69 38.57
N VAL A 490 41.00 12.74 38.60
CA VAL A 490 40.13 12.67 37.43
C VAL A 490 39.04 13.74 37.53
N ASN A 491 38.56 14.26 36.40
CA ASN A 491 37.41 15.18 36.36
C ASN A 491 36.10 14.42 36.19
N ARG A 492 34.98 15.15 36.27
CA ARG A 492 33.63 14.57 36.13
C ARG A 492 33.37 13.88 34.80
N THR A 493 33.93 14.40 33.70
CA THR A 493 33.76 13.81 32.37
C THR A 493 34.44 12.43 32.27
N PHE A 494 35.58 12.24 32.93
CA PHE A 494 36.23 10.92 33.02
C PHE A 494 35.34 9.90 33.75
N GLU A 495 34.67 10.30 34.84
CA GLU A 495 33.74 9.43 35.55
C GLU A 495 32.54 9.04 34.66
N ALA A 496 32.03 9.98 33.87
CA ALA A 496 30.91 9.72 32.96
C ALA A 496 31.29 8.76 31.82
N VAL A 497 32.50 8.88 31.28
CA VAL A 497 32.98 8.04 30.15
C VAL A 497 33.38 6.64 30.62
N THR A 498 34.01 6.53 31.80
CA THR A 498 34.55 5.24 32.29
C THR A 498 33.62 4.53 33.27
N GLY A 499 32.63 5.23 33.84
CA GLY A 499 31.75 4.73 34.90
C GLY A 499 32.40 4.58 36.27
N LEU A 500 33.71 4.86 36.38
CA LEU A 500 34.42 4.83 37.65
C LEU A 500 34.21 6.14 38.39
N THR A 501 33.84 6.06 39.66
CA THR A 501 33.91 7.23 40.53
C THR A 501 35.36 7.66 40.72
N ARG A 502 35.58 8.94 41.02
CA ARG A 502 36.90 9.50 41.27
C ARG A 502 37.66 8.70 42.32
N ALA A 503 36.99 8.26 43.39
CA ALA A 503 37.61 7.45 44.43
C ALA A 503 38.10 6.07 43.92
N GLN A 504 37.38 5.46 42.99
CA GLN A 504 37.75 4.18 42.37
C GLN A 504 38.82 4.32 41.29
N ALA A 505 38.92 5.48 40.65
CA ALA A 505 39.89 5.74 39.59
C ALA A 505 41.30 6.09 40.11
N LEU A 506 41.46 6.41 41.40
CA LEU A 506 42.77 6.73 42.00
C LEU A 506 43.70 5.50 42.07
N GLY A 507 45.01 5.74 42.02
CA GLY A 507 46.01 4.68 41.96
C GLY A 507 46.07 4.02 40.59
N ASP A 508 46.18 2.69 40.55
CA ASP A 508 46.23 1.91 39.31
C ASP A 508 44.88 1.29 38.91
N ALA A 509 43.85 1.50 39.74
CA ALA A 509 42.56 0.85 39.59
C ALA A 509 41.78 1.27 38.34
N TRP A 510 42.07 2.46 37.77
CA TRP A 510 41.47 2.91 36.52
C TRP A 510 41.79 2.01 35.31
N LEU A 511 42.91 1.28 35.34
CA LEU A 511 43.26 0.31 34.29
C LEU A 511 42.27 -0.86 34.21
N ALA A 512 41.52 -1.13 35.28
CA ALA A 512 40.48 -2.16 35.28
C ALA A 512 39.29 -1.79 34.39
N ALA A 513 39.03 -0.50 34.15
CA ALA A 513 38.00 -0.06 33.22
C ALA A 513 38.38 -0.29 31.75
N VAL A 514 39.64 -0.56 31.42
CA VAL A 514 40.05 -0.87 30.04
C VAL A 514 39.68 -2.32 29.71
N HIS A 515 39.21 -2.57 28.49
CA HIS A 515 38.82 -3.91 28.02
C HIS A 515 40.00 -4.91 28.11
N PRO A 516 39.78 -6.17 28.53
CA PRO A 516 40.85 -7.15 28.75
C PRO A 516 41.86 -7.28 27.59
N ASP A 517 41.37 -7.32 26.35
CA ASP A 517 42.21 -7.42 25.14
C ASP A 517 43.14 -6.20 24.95
N ASP A 518 42.72 -5.01 25.39
CA ASP A 518 43.43 -3.75 25.14
C ASP A 518 44.40 -3.42 26.29
N ARG A 519 44.22 -4.04 27.47
CA ARG A 519 45.04 -3.79 28.68
C ARG A 519 46.53 -4.07 28.47
N ALA A 520 46.87 -5.20 27.84
CA ALA A 520 48.27 -5.60 27.67
C ALA A 520 49.04 -4.61 26.76
N ALA A 521 48.40 -4.18 25.67
CA ALA A 521 48.95 -3.19 24.74
C ALA A 521 49.10 -1.82 25.42
N LEU A 522 48.08 -1.36 26.15
CA LEU A 522 48.12 -0.08 26.89
C LEU A 522 49.20 -0.08 27.97
N GLN A 523 49.32 -1.15 28.77
CA GLN A 523 50.36 -1.26 29.80
C GLN A 523 51.77 -1.21 29.19
N GLN A 524 51.98 -1.84 28.04
CA GLN A 524 53.26 -1.75 27.34
C GLN A 524 53.52 -0.33 26.82
N ALA A 525 52.49 0.36 26.32
CA ALA A 525 52.59 1.74 25.87
C ALA A 525 52.90 2.71 27.03
N LEU A 526 52.25 2.57 28.19
CA LEU A 526 52.52 3.37 29.38
C LEU A 526 53.94 3.18 29.91
N ARG A 527 54.49 1.95 29.84
CA ARG A 527 55.90 1.67 30.18
C ARG A 527 56.90 2.30 29.19
N ARG A 528 56.54 2.38 27.91
CA ARG A 528 57.36 3.10 26.91
C ARG A 528 57.30 4.61 27.14
N LEU A 529 56.12 5.15 27.44
CA LEU A 529 55.95 6.57 27.81
C LEU A 529 56.80 6.94 29.02
N SER A 530 56.87 6.11 30.07
CA SER A 530 57.66 6.43 31.27
C SER A 530 59.18 6.36 31.05
N ARG A 531 59.65 5.56 30.09
CA ARG A 531 61.08 5.42 29.77
C ARG A 531 61.55 6.40 28.69
N ASP A 532 60.79 6.46 27.61
CA ASP A 532 61.17 7.14 26.36
C ASP A 532 60.51 8.53 26.26
N HIS A 533 59.63 8.88 27.21
CA HIS A 533 58.92 10.18 27.31
C HIS A 533 58.09 10.57 26.08
N GLN A 534 57.78 9.60 25.21
CA GLN A 534 56.97 9.84 24.02
C GLN A 534 55.48 9.76 24.34
N PRO A 535 54.67 10.77 23.97
CA PRO A 535 53.24 10.77 24.22
C PRO A 535 52.56 9.58 23.51
N PHE A 536 51.62 8.95 24.21
CA PHE A 536 50.81 7.87 23.64
C PHE A 536 49.45 8.43 23.23
N GLN A 537 48.99 8.03 22.05
CA GLN A 537 47.65 8.33 21.56
C GLN A 537 47.13 7.13 20.77
N ASP A 538 46.02 6.54 21.20
CA ASP A 538 45.36 5.44 20.48
C ASP A 538 43.89 5.32 20.89
N THR A 539 43.13 4.54 20.14
CA THR A 539 41.74 4.18 20.48
C THR A 539 41.69 2.87 21.22
N LEU A 540 40.97 2.84 22.34
CA LEU A 540 40.81 1.67 23.19
C LEU A 540 39.38 1.51 23.67
N ARG A 541 39.01 0.30 24.07
CA ARG A 541 37.69 0.01 24.64
C ARG A 541 37.74 0.18 26.16
N VAL A 542 36.76 0.87 26.71
CA VAL A 542 36.47 0.88 28.15
C VAL A 542 35.18 0.11 28.41
N VAL A 543 35.17 -0.64 29.51
CA VAL A 543 34.05 -1.43 29.98
C VAL A 543 33.49 -0.74 31.21
N HIS A 544 32.26 -0.23 31.07
CA HIS A 544 31.53 0.41 32.13
C HIS A 544 31.14 -0.64 33.20
N PRO A 545 30.92 -0.27 34.49
CA PRO A 545 30.60 -1.24 35.54
C PRO A 545 29.33 -2.08 35.32
N ASP A 546 28.42 -1.62 34.45
CA ASP A 546 27.21 -2.35 34.03
C ASP A 546 27.45 -3.35 32.89
N GLY A 547 28.69 -3.45 32.38
CA GLY A 547 29.10 -4.34 31.30
C GLY A 547 29.01 -3.74 29.89
N THR A 548 28.54 -2.49 29.73
CA THR A 548 28.53 -1.81 28.44
C THR A 548 29.95 -1.43 28.00
N VAL A 549 30.21 -1.45 26.69
CA VAL A 549 31.52 -1.12 26.12
C VAL A 549 31.44 0.22 25.40
N ALA A 550 32.29 1.16 25.77
CA ALA A 550 32.48 2.42 25.06
C ALA A 550 33.85 2.46 24.37
N TRP A 551 33.90 3.08 23.19
CA TRP A 551 35.15 3.34 22.47
C TRP A 551 35.68 4.71 22.85
N VAL A 552 36.92 4.77 23.33
CA VAL A 552 37.54 6.02 23.73
C VAL A 552 38.82 6.29 22.95
N SER A 553 39.05 7.55 22.61
CA SER A 553 40.35 8.05 22.18
C SER A 553 41.13 8.46 23.44
N PHE A 554 42.19 7.73 23.74
CA PHE A 554 43.03 7.97 24.91
C PHE A 554 44.34 8.61 24.50
N LYS A 555 44.67 9.74 25.13
CA LYS A 555 45.95 10.42 24.95
C LYS A 555 46.60 10.68 26.30
N ILE A 556 47.90 10.43 26.43
CA ILE A 556 48.64 10.71 27.66
C ILE A 556 50.05 11.22 27.36
N ALA A 557 50.49 12.21 28.12
CA ALA A 557 51.78 12.87 27.99
C ALA A 557 52.43 13.13 29.36
N VAL A 558 53.75 13.31 29.36
CA VAL A 558 54.53 13.61 30.57
C VAL A 558 54.47 15.09 30.93
N MET A 559 54.30 15.39 32.22
CA MET A 559 54.43 16.73 32.80
C MET A 559 55.85 16.88 33.37
N ARG A 560 56.66 17.73 32.73
CA ARG A 560 58.06 17.97 33.10
C ARG A 560 58.36 19.45 33.29
N ILE A 561 59.22 19.75 34.26
CA ILE A 561 59.81 21.08 34.49
C ILE A 561 61.30 20.84 34.76
N ASP A 562 62.17 21.53 34.04
CA ASP A 562 63.64 21.44 34.18
C ASP A 562 64.17 19.99 34.18
N ASP A 563 63.73 19.19 33.20
CA ASP A 563 64.05 17.76 33.02
C ASP A 563 63.68 16.82 34.17
N LYS A 564 62.96 17.32 35.17
CA LYS A 564 62.33 16.51 36.22
C LYS A 564 60.89 16.19 35.86
N VAL A 565 60.55 14.90 35.90
CA VAL A 565 59.18 14.42 35.71
C VAL A 565 58.37 14.65 36.99
N TYR A 566 57.29 15.42 36.88
CA TYR A 566 56.37 15.71 37.98
C TYR A 566 55.11 14.83 37.94
N GLY A 567 54.81 14.22 36.80
CA GLY A 567 53.68 13.31 36.63
C GLY A 567 53.27 13.16 35.18
N TYR A 568 52.07 12.64 34.96
CA TYR A 568 51.48 12.45 33.63
C TYR A 568 50.10 13.08 33.57
N VAL A 569 49.73 13.61 32.40
CA VAL A 569 48.39 14.13 32.14
C VAL A 569 47.82 13.44 30.91
N GLY A 570 46.59 12.95 31.03
CA GLY A 570 45.89 12.30 29.94
C GLY A 570 44.47 12.83 29.75
N THR A 571 43.97 12.60 28.55
CA THR A 571 42.62 12.94 28.12
C THR A 571 41.93 11.70 27.58
N VAL A 572 40.64 11.56 27.87
CA VAL A 572 39.75 10.50 27.40
C VAL A 572 38.58 11.15 26.69
N ASP A 573 38.41 10.85 25.40
CA ASP A 573 37.27 11.31 24.60
C ASP A 573 36.41 10.11 24.20
N ASP A 574 35.10 10.18 24.42
CA ASP A 574 34.19 9.12 24.00
C ASP A 574 33.84 9.29 22.51
N ILE A 575 34.31 8.36 21.70
CA ILE A 575 34.13 8.36 20.25
C ILE A 575 33.08 7.33 19.79
N THR A 576 32.32 6.73 20.71
CA THR A 576 31.34 5.68 20.40
C THR A 576 30.30 6.18 19.39
N VAL A 577 29.67 7.33 19.64
CA VAL A 577 28.65 7.92 18.75
C VAL A 577 29.21 8.24 17.36
N VAL A 578 30.43 8.79 17.30
CA VAL A 578 31.10 9.15 16.04
C VAL A 578 31.41 7.88 15.24
N ARG A 579 31.93 6.84 15.90
CA ARG A 579 32.27 5.56 15.27
C ARG A 579 31.01 4.83 14.77
N ASP A 580 29.96 4.76 15.57
CA ASP A 580 28.71 4.10 15.22
C ASP A 580 28.03 4.79 14.03
N SER A 581 28.08 6.13 13.97
CA SER A 581 27.56 6.89 12.82
C SER A 581 28.32 6.59 11.52
N VAL A 582 29.65 6.50 11.58
CA VAL A 582 30.48 6.14 10.41
C VAL A 582 30.23 4.70 9.96
N MET A 583 30.07 3.77 10.90
CA MET A 583 29.77 2.37 10.58
C MET A 583 28.35 2.20 10.03
N ALA A 584 27.35 2.87 10.61
CA ALA A 584 25.98 2.88 10.12
C ALA A 584 25.87 3.47 8.71
N LEU A 585 26.62 4.54 8.41
CA LEU A 585 26.70 5.09 7.06
C LEU A 585 27.28 4.08 6.07
N ARG A 586 28.40 3.43 6.41
CA ARG A 586 29.02 2.39 5.57
C ARG A 586 28.08 1.20 5.34
N GLU A 587 27.35 0.77 6.36
CA GLU A 587 26.37 -0.31 6.24
C GLU A 587 25.20 0.12 5.34
N SER A 588 24.71 1.36 5.48
CA SER A 588 23.68 1.93 4.62
C SER A 588 24.13 2.01 3.17
N GLU A 589 25.35 2.50 2.90
CA GLU A 589 25.93 2.55 1.55
C GLU A 589 26.08 1.16 0.92
N ALA A 590 26.61 0.19 1.67
CA ALA A 590 26.74 -1.18 1.20
C ALA A 590 25.38 -1.82 0.89
N ARG A 591 24.37 -1.54 1.72
CA ARG A 591 23.00 -2.00 1.53
C ARG A 591 22.38 -1.40 0.26
N LEU A 592 22.49 -0.09 0.06
CA LEU A 592 21.97 0.58 -1.14
C LEU A 592 22.62 0.05 -2.42
N ARG A 593 23.93 -0.18 -2.40
CA ARG A 593 24.65 -0.78 -3.53
C ARG A 593 24.16 -2.19 -3.86
N THR A 594 23.97 -3.01 -2.83
CA THR A 594 23.43 -4.38 -3.00
C THR A 594 22.04 -4.37 -3.61
N ILE A 595 21.14 -3.50 -3.14
CA ILE A 595 19.79 -3.36 -3.71
C ILE A 595 19.89 -3.02 -5.19
N ALA A 596 20.66 -1.99 -5.55
CA ALA A 596 20.85 -1.60 -6.94
C ALA A 596 21.39 -2.74 -7.80
N ASP A 597 22.38 -3.51 -7.31
CA ASP A 597 23.00 -4.62 -8.04
C ASP A 597 22.08 -5.84 -8.24
N THR A 598 21.08 -6.03 -7.37
CA THR A 598 20.10 -7.12 -7.50
C THR A 598 18.95 -6.81 -8.45
N LEU A 599 18.74 -5.53 -8.80
CA LEU A 599 17.66 -5.15 -9.71
C LEU A 599 17.98 -5.61 -11.15
N PRO A 600 17.00 -6.19 -11.87
CA PRO A 600 17.19 -6.59 -13.26
C PRO A 600 17.23 -5.40 -14.22
N ALA A 601 16.82 -4.20 -13.78
CA ALA A 601 16.92 -2.97 -14.53
C ALA A 601 18.36 -2.42 -14.50
N MET A 602 18.81 -1.87 -15.62
CA MET A 602 20.10 -1.18 -15.70
C MET A 602 19.96 0.20 -15.07
N ILE A 603 20.74 0.47 -14.03
CA ILE A 603 20.72 1.74 -13.30
C ILE A 603 22.08 2.41 -13.41
N ALA A 604 22.10 3.70 -13.74
CA ALA A 604 23.28 4.53 -13.70
C ALA A 604 22.97 5.92 -13.12
N TYR A 605 24.00 6.60 -12.63
CA TYR A 605 23.96 8.01 -12.27
C TYR A 605 25.07 8.74 -13.03
N LEU A 606 24.68 9.86 -13.62
CA LEU A 606 25.54 10.76 -14.37
C LEU A 606 25.51 12.14 -13.73
N ASP A 607 26.65 12.81 -13.70
CA ASP A 607 26.74 14.18 -13.23
C ASP A 607 26.30 15.19 -14.30
N GLU A 608 26.41 16.48 -13.96
CA GLU A 608 26.09 17.59 -14.87
C GLU A 608 26.96 17.66 -16.14
N ASP A 609 28.13 17.03 -16.12
CA ASP A 609 29.05 16.93 -17.26
C ASP A 609 28.80 15.65 -18.10
N GLU A 610 27.70 14.95 -17.83
CA GLU A 610 27.31 13.69 -18.49
C GLU A 610 28.33 12.55 -18.29
N ILE A 611 29.05 12.57 -17.16
CA ILE A 611 30.05 11.55 -16.81
C ILE A 611 29.42 10.50 -15.89
N TYR A 612 29.61 9.22 -16.21
CA TYR A 612 29.15 8.12 -15.38
C TYR A 612 29.85 8.09 -14.01
N ARG A 613 29.10 8.36 -12.94
CA ARG A 613 29.60 8.34 -11.55
C ARG A 613 29.21 7.07 -10.79
N PHE A 614 28.11 6.45 -11.17
CA PHE A 614 27.67 5.17 -10.61
C PHE A 614 26.94 4.35 -11.66
N HIS A 615 27.02 3.03 -11.55
CA HIS A 615 26.17 2.10 -12.26
C HIS A 615 26.00 0.81 -11.44
N ASN A 616 24.90 0.09 -11.64
CA ASN A 616 24.69 -1.21 -11.03
C ASN A 616 25.28 -2.36 -11.89
N LEU A 617 25.28 -3.56 -11.33
CA LEU A 617 25.78 -4.77 -11.98
C LEU A 617 25.04 -5.11 -13.28
N ALA A 618 23.73 -4.84 -13.37
CA ALA A 618 22.97 -5.06 -14.61
C ALA A 618 23.48 -4.15 -15.75
N TYR A 619 23.75 -2.88 -15.46
CA TYR A 619 24.34 -1.93 -16.40
C TYR A 619 25.74 -2.38 -16.83
N GLU A 620 26.57 -2.83 -15.88
CA GLU A 620 27.92 -3.33 -16.17
C GLU A 620 27.89 -4.54 -17.10
N ARG A 621 27.00 -5.51 -16.87
CA ARG A 621 26.89 -6.71 -17.70
C ARG A 621 26.53 -6.40 -19.14
N GLU A 622 25.66 -5.42 -19.39
CA GLU A 622 25.27 -5.03 -20.74
C GLU A 622 26.44 -4.38 -21.50
N PHE A 623 27.19 -3.49 -20.86
CA PHE A 623 28.34 -2.81 -21.49
C PHE A 623 29.64 -3.66 -21.50
N SER A 624 29.79 -4.60 -20.56
CA SER A 624 30.94 -5.52 -20.52
C SER A 624 30.90 -6.56 -21.63
N ARG A 625 29.71 -6.86 -22.19
CA ARG A 625 29.60 -7.64 -23.44
C ARG A 625 30.32 -6.98 -24.62
N SER A 626 30.56 -5.67 -24.54
CA SER A 626 31.29 -4.87 -25.52
C SER A 626 32.72 -4.50 -25.08
N GLY A 627 33.20 -4.99 -23.93
CA GLY A 627 34.57 -4.77 -23.44
C GLY A 627 34.89 -3.36 -22.95
N LEU A 628 33.88 -2.55 -22.59
CA LEU A 628 34.07 -1.14 -22.20
C LEU A 628 33.91 -0.93 -20.69
N HIS A 629 34.91 -0.31 -20.05
CA HIS A 629 34.75 0.27 -18.70
C HIS A 629 33.90 1.55 -18.77
N VAL A 630 32.86 1.64 -17.95
CA VAL A 630 31.82 2.69 -18.00
C VAL A 630 32.13 3.87 -17.07
N LEU A 631 32.55 3.63 -15.83
CA LEU A 631 32.80 4.68 -14.84
C LEU A 631 33.85 5.69 -15.32
N GLY A 632 33.55 6.98 -15.12
CA GLY A 632 34.44 8.10 -15.47
C GLY A 632 34.47 8.48 -16.95
N LYS A 633 33.71 7.80 -17.81
CA LYS A 633 33.56 8.18 -19.23
C LYS A 633 32.30 9.03 -19.42
N SER A 634 32.28 9.82 -20.49
CA SER A 634 31.07 10.56 -20.87
C SER A 634 30.08 9.67 -21.65
N VAL A 635 28.80 10.05 -21.66
CA VAL A 635 27.77 9.37 -22.48
C VAL A 635 28.23 9.26 -23.93
N LEU A 636 28.70 10.36 -24.53
CA LEU A 636 29.15 10.40 -25.93
C LEU A 636 30.25 9.37 -26.21
N GLN A 637 31.21 9.18 -25.30
CA GLN A 637 32.28 8.19 -25.45
C GLN A 637 31.76 6.75 -25.37
N MET A 638 30.69 6.51 -24.61
CA MET A 638 30.13 5.18 -24.38
C MET A 638 29.16 4.74 -25.47
N VAL A 639 28.27 5.62 -25.92
CA VAL A 639 27.21 5.28 -26.88
C VAL A 639 27.55 5.67 -28.32
N GLY A 640 28.57 6.50 -28.53
CA GLY A 640 28.98 7.02 -29.83
C GLY A 640 28.09 8.16 -30.35
N ALA A 641 28.58 8.87 -31.37
CA ALA A 641 27.96 10.12 -31.86
C ALA A 641 26.53 9.95 -32.39
N THR A 642 26.25 8.87 -33.12
CA THR A 642 24.91 8.64 -33.71
C THR A 642 23.85 8.41 -32.63
N ARG A 643 24.16 7.61 -31.61
CA ARG A 643 23.23 7.32 -30.51
C ARG A 643 23.12 8.50 -29.55
N TYR A 644 24.21 9.22 -29.34
CA TYR A 644 24.20 10.44 -28.54
C TYR A 644 23.27 11.50 -29.12
N ALA A 645 23.25 11.69 -30.44
CA ALA A 645 22.35 12.65 -31.09
C ALA A 645 20.86 12.36 -30.81
N PHE A 646 20.47 11.08 -30.68
CA PHE A 646 19.11 10.69 -30.27
C PHE A 646 18.85 10.96 -28.79
N LEU A 647 19.84 10.71 -27.91
CA LEU A 647 19.68 10.87 -26.46
C LEU A 647 19.81 12.32 -25.98
N ALA A 648 20.52 13.17 -26.72
CA ALA A 648 20.84 14.54 -26.31
C ALA A 648 19.62 15.40 -25.91
N PRO A 649 18.47 15.37 -26.62
CA PRO A 649 17.28 16.10 -26.19
C PRO A 649 16.75 15.63 -24.82
N PHE A 650 16.76 14.32 -24.56
CA PHE A 650 16.29 13.75 -23.30
C PHE A 650 17.25 14.07 -22.15
N ILE A 651 18.56 14.02 -22.40
CA ILE A 651 19.59 14.41 -21.43
C ILE A 651 19.44 15.90 -21.07
N ALA A 652 19.25 16.77 -22.06
CA ALA A 652 19.06 18.20 -21.83
C ALA A 652 17.81 18.50 -20.99
N SER A 653 16.68 17.84 -21.27
CA SER A 653 15.46 17.99 -20.45
C SER A 653 15.65 17.46 -19.02
N ALA A 654 16.37 16.34 -18.84
CA ALA A 654 16.70 15.85 -17.50
C ALA A 654 17.56 16.85 -16.73
N LEU A 655 18.59 17.44 -17.35
CA LEU A 655 19.43 18.47 -16.72
C LEU A 655 18.67 19.79 -16.46
N ALA A 656 17.61 20.07 -17.21
CA ALA A 656 16.67 21.16 -16.92
C ALA A 656 15.76 20.88 -15.71
N GLY A 657 15.79 19.66 -15.16
CA GLY A 657 15.04 19.27 -13.98
C GLY A 657 13.70 18.57 -14.26
N GLU A 658 13.51 18.08 -15.49
CA GLU A 658 12.33 17.32 -15.90
C GLU A 658 12.55 15.81 -15.74
N THR A 659 11.58 15.09 -15.16
CA THR A 659 11.57 13.63 -15.15
C THR A 659 10.93 13.12 -16.42
N LEU A 660 11.61 12.24 -17.15
CA LEU A 660 11.19 11.76 -18.46
C LEU A 660 11.08 10.24 -18.45
N SER A 661 10.08 9.70 -19.16
CA SER A 661 9.97 8.29 -19.49
C SER A 661 9.68 8.14 -20.98
N PHE A 662 10.44 7.29 -21.66
CA PHE A 662 10.28 7.02 -23.08
C PHE A 662 10.66 5.58 -23.42
N GLU A 663 10.11 5.06 -24.53
CA GLU A 663 10.48 3.76 -25.08
C GLU A 663 11.62 3.93 -26.11
N GLU A 664 12.59 3.04 -26.06
CA GLU A 664 13.73 2.98 -26.96
C GLU A 664 13.79 1.60 -27.62
N ASP A 665 13.66 1.55 -28.95
CA ASP A 665 13.84 0.32 -29.72
C ASP A 665 15.33 0.16 -30.12
N ASP A 666 16.00 -0.81 -29.51
CA ASP A 666 17.41 -1.08 -29.72
C ASP A 666 17.62 -2.21 -30.71
N HIS A 667 18.19 -1.87 -31.87
CA HIS A 667 18.45 -2.79 -32.98
C HIS A 667 19.93 -3.21 -33.07
N SER A 668 20.77 -2.79 -32.11
CA SER A 668 22.24 -2.85 -32.21
C SER A 668 22.87 -4.26 -32.23
N LEU A 669 22.11 -5.32 -31.90
CA LEU A 669 22.63 -6.68 -31.76
C LEU A 669 21.84 -7.75 -32.56
N GLY A 670 21.08 -7.35 -33.59
CA GLY A 670 20.36 -8.28 -34.46
C GLY A 670 19.10 -8.92 -33.84
N TYR A 671 18.72 -8.49 -32.63
CA TYR A 671 17.45 -8.82 -31.98
C TYR A 671 16.64 -7.54 -31.77
N GLU A 672 15.36 -7.56 -32.11
CA GLU A 672 14.44 -6.49 -31.74
C GLU A 672 14.22 -6.52 -30.22
N ARG A 673 14.82 -5.55 -29.51
CA ARG A 673 14.60 -5.32 -28.09
C ARG A 673 14.01 -3.94 -27.87
N CYS A 674 12.98 -3.87 -27.03
CA CYS A 674 12.32 -2.64 -26.64
C CYS A 674 12.64 -2.36 -25.18
N PHE A 675 13.19 -1.18 -24.90
CA PHE A 675 13.55 -0.74 -23.56
C PHE A 675 12.66 0.40 -23.11
N GLU A 676 12.20 0.33 -21.87
CA GLU A 676 11.66 1.49 -21.16
C GLU A 676 12.83 2.23 -20.48
N VAL A 677 12.97 3.53 -20.77
CA VAL A 677 14.04 4.39 -20.28
C VAL A 677 13.45 5.52 -19.45
N VAL A 678 13.92 5.67 -18.22
CA VAL A 678 13.48 6.74 -17.31
C VAL A 678 14.69 7.55 -16.87
N TYR A 679 14.63 8.87 -17.05
CA TYR A 679 15.61 9.82 -16.55
C TYR A 679 15.02 10.62 -15.39
N ILE A 680 15.71 10.62 -14.25
CA ILE A 680 15.27 11.30 -13.02
C ILE A 680 16.34 12.30 -12.60
N PRO A 681 16.08 13.61 -12.61
CA PRO A 681 17.04 14.62 -12.18
C PRO A 681 17.33 14.52 -10.68
N GLN A 682 18.61 14.61 -10.33
CA GLN A 682 19.05 14.75 -8.94
C GLN A 682 19.35 16.22 -8.64
N ARG A 683 18.72 16.75 -7.61
CA ARG A 683 18.97 18.12 -7.12
C ARG A 683 19.99 18.12 -5.98
N ASP A 684 20.63 19.26 -5.76
CA ASP A 684 21.48 19.51 -4.60
C ASP A 684 20.69 19.43 -3.28
N ALA A 685 21.41 19.47 -2.15
CA ALA A 685 20.82 19.35 -0.80
C ALA A 685 19.83 20.48 -0.45
N GLU A 686 19.94 21.63 -1.14
CA GLU A 686 19.06 22.80 -0.96
C GLU A 686 17.88 22.81 -1.95
N GLY A 687 17.87 21.88 -2.93
CA GLY A 687 16.81 21.70 -3.93
C GLY A 687 16.85 22.67 -5.11
N GLY A 688 17.82 23.58 -5.16
CA GLY A 688 17.88 24.72 -6.07
C GLY A 688 18.45 24.39 -7.45
N ARG A 689 19.49 23.55 -7.52
CA ARG A 689 20.21 23.21 -8.76
C ARG A 689 20.20 21.70 -9.02
N VAL A 690 20.09 21.31 -10.29
CA VAL A 690 20.28 19.92 -10.75
C VAL A 690 21.78 19.63 -10.83
N VAL A 691 22.25 18.60 -10.12
CA VAL A 691 23.66 18.19 -10.05
C VAL A 691 23.99 16.97 -10.91
N GLY A 692 22.98 16.42 -11.58
CA GLY A 692 23.07 15.23 -12.42
C GLY A 692 21.71 14.55 -12.56
N PHE A 693 21.69 13.34 -13.09
CA PHE A 693 20.46 12.58 -13.28
C PHE A 693 20.72 11.06 -13.18
N HIS A 694 19.71 10.34 -12.71
CA HIS A 694 19.67 8.90 -12.69
C HIS A 694 19.04 8.38 -13.98
N VAL A 695 19.59 7.29 -14.50
CA VAL A 695 19.08 6.56 -15.65
C VAL A 695 18.63 5.20 -15.17
N MET A 696 17.38 4.84 -15.46
CA MET A 696 16.89 3.47 -15.38
C MET A 696 16.52 3.00 -16.78
N ARG A 697 17.00 1.82 -17.18
CA ARG A 697 16.70 1.20 -18.48
C ARG A 697 16.30 -0.25 -18.27
N GLN A 698 15.09 -0.61 -18.67
CA GLN A 698 14.50 -1.93 -18.46
C GLN A 698 14.05 -2.56 -19.78
N ASP A 699 14.38 -3.83 -20.00
CA ASP A 699 13.91 -4.57 -21.18
C ASP A 699 12.44 -4.99 -20.99
N ILE A 700 11.56 -4.47 -21.84
CA ILE A 700 10.10 -4.74 -21.82
C ILE A 700 9.65 -5.60 -23.00
N THR A 701 10.59 -6.18 -23.76
CA THR A 701 10.32 -6.92 -25.01
C THR A 701 9.34 -8.07 -24.81
N VAL A 702 9.56 -8.89 -23.78
CA VAL A 702 8.69 -10.06 -23.48
C VAL A 702 7.29 -9.59 -23.10
N GLN A 703 7.19 -8.55 -22.28
CA GLN A 703 5.92 -7.99 -21.83
C GLN A 703 5.12 -7.41 -23.01
N LYS A 704 5.78 -6.68 -23.91
CA LYS A 704 5.18 -6.09 -25.12
C LYS A 704 4.70 -7.18 -26.09
N ARG A 705 5.49 -8.24 -26.31
CA ARG A 705 5.11 -9.39 -27.14
C ARG A 705 3.91 -10.16 -26.56
N GLU A 706 3.89 -10.41 -25.26
CA GLU A 706 2.79 -11.12 -24.62
C GLU A 706 1.50 -10.29 -24.61
N LYS A 707 1.59 -8.98 -24.33
CA LYS A 707 0.47 -8.05 -24.47
C LYS A 707 -0.10 -8.06 -25.89
N GLN A 708 0.74 -8.02 -26.92
CA GLN A 708 0.29 -8.11 -28.31
C GLN A 708 -0.32 -9.48 -28.64
N ARG A 709 0.21 -10.58 -28.09
CA ARG A 709 -0.34 -11.93 -28.27
C ARG A 709 -1.73 -12.07 -27.65
N LEU A 710 -1.93 -11.56 -26.43
CA LEU A 710 -3.23 -11.57 -25.75
C LEU A 710 -4.28 -10.74 -26.51
N LEU A 711 -3.90 -9.58 -27.04
CA LEU A 711 -4.77 -8.78 -27.89
C LEU A 711 -5.18 -9.53 -29.16
N LYS A 712 -4.26 -10.25 -29.82
CA LYS A 712 -4.56 -11.08 -31.00
C LYS A 712 -5.50 -12.24 -30.68
N LEU A 713 -5.31 -12.92 -29.53
CA LEU A 713 -6.18 -14.02 -29.10
C LEU A 713 -7.62 -13.56 -28.80
N SER A 714 -7.80 -12.30 -28.36
CA SER A 714 -9.12 -11.72 -28.10
C SER A 714 -9.87 -11.29 -29.38
N GLN A 715 -9.23 -11.28 -30.55
CA GLN A 715 -9.79 -10.71 -31.80
C GLN A 715 -10.13 -11.76 -32.87
N ILE A 716 -9.90 -13.05 -32.61
CA ILE A 716 -10.11 -14.14 -33.58
C ILE A 716 -11.23 -15.08 -33.09
N ASP A 717 -12.04 -15.60 -34.02
CA ASP A 717 -13.03 -16.65 -33.79
C ASP A 717 -12.34 -18.01 -33.72
N ALA A 718 -12.45 -18.69 -32.57
CA ALA A 718 -11.73 -19.94 -32.31
C ALA A 718 -12.10 -21.09 -33.26
N LEU A 719 -13.30 -21.05 -33.87
CA LEU A 719 -13.77 -22.12 -34.75
C LEU A 719 -13.29 -21.94 -36.19
N THR A 720 -13.42 -20.72 -36.74
CA THR A 720 -13.19 -20.43 -38.16
C THR A 720 -11.82 -19.81 -38.45
N GLY A 721 -11.14 -19.27 -37.43
CA GLY A 721 -9.88 -18.52 -37.58
C GLY A 721 -10.04 -17.13 -38.19
N LEU A 722 -11.29 -16.70 -38.48
CA LEU A 722 -11.61 -15.35 -38.93
C LEU A 722 -11.61 -14.37 -37.76
N THR A 723 -11.71 -13.07 -38.04
CA THR A 723 -11.86 -12.05 -37.01
C THR A 723 -13.19 -12.26 -36.24
N ASN A 724 -13.18 -12.13 -34.92
CA ASN A 724 -14.41 -12.18 -34.12
C ASN A 724 -15.08 -10.80 -34.02
N ARG A 725 -16.22 -10.72 -33.32
CA ARG A 725 -16.97 -9.47 -33.15
C ARG A 725 -16.14 -8.31 -32.60
N ALA A 726 -15.27 -8.54 -31.63
CA ALA A 726 -14.44 -7.49 -31.05
C ALA A 726 -13.40 -6.97 -32.06
N GLY A 727 -12.69 -7.88 -32.75
CA GLY A 727 -11.73 -7.50 -33.79
C GLY A 727 -12.38 -6.79 -34.97
N PHE A 728 -13.59 -7.20 -35.37
CA PHE A 728 -14.34 -6.59 -36.46
C PHE A 728 -14.72 -5.15 -36.16
N LEU A 729 -15.30 -4.88 -34.98
CA LEU A 729 -15.70 -3.53 -34.58
C LEU A 729 -14.51 -2.58 -34.50
N GLN A 730 -13.36 -3.06 -34.04
CA GLN A 730 -12.12 -2.28 -34.04
C GLN A 730 -11.70 -1.94 -35.47
N LYS A 731 -11.61 -2.95 -36.35
CA LYS A 731 -11.21 -2.75 -37.75
C LYS A 731 -12.19 -1.87 -38.52
N LEU A 732 -13.49 -1.97 -38.23
CA LEU A 732 -14.52 -1.11 -38.79
C LEU A 732 -14.33 0.34 -38.37
N ASN A 733 -14.10 0.60 -37.08
CA ASN A 733 -13.77 1.94 -36.59
C ASN A 733 -12.53 2.53 -37.27
N ASP A 734 -11.45 1.75 -37.33
CA ASP A 734 -10.19 2.18 -37.94
C ASP A 734 -10.38 2.49 -39.44
N SER A 735 -11.14 1.65 -40.16
CA SER A 735 -11.44 1.84 -41.57
C SER A 735 -12.31 3.06 -41.82
N MET A 736 -13.32 3.30 -40.97
CA MET A 736 -14.16 4.50 -41.08
C MET A 736 -13.35 5.77 -40.84
N ALA A 737 -12.45 5.78 -39.86
CA ALA A 737 -11.53 6.90 -39.62
C ALA A 737 -10.62 7.14 -40.83
N GLN A 738 -10.01 6.09 -41.36
CA GLN A 738 -9.14 6.19 -42.53
C GLN A 738 -9.89 6.63 -43.80
N CYS A 739 -11.16 6.25 -43.95
CA CYS A 739 -12.03 6.70 -45.02
C CYS A 739 -12.31 8.20 -44.95
N ARG A 740 -12.57 8.74 -43.73
CA ARG A 740 -12.74 10.18 -43.50
C ARG A 740 -11.48 10.96 -43.86
N ASP A 741 -10.31 10.48 -43.41
CA ASP A 741 -9.04 11.17 -43.65
C ASP A 741 -8.62 11.18 -45.14
N ASN A 742 -8.98 10.15 -45.90
CA ASN A 742 -8.53 9.98 -47.29
C ASN A 742 -9.62 10.23 -48.35
N ALA A 743 -10.80 10.71 -47.96
CA ALA A 743 -11.98 10.85 -48.83
C ALA A 743 -12.26 9.58 -49.66
N ALA A 744 -12.08 8.41 -49.04
CA ALA A 744 -12.21 7.11 -49.68
C ALA A 744 -13.56 6.48 -49.33
N MET A 745 -14.13 5.73 -50.28
CA MET A 745 -15.35 4.96 -50.04
C MET A 745 -15.00 3.56 -49.52
N MET A 746 -15.81 3.03 -48.61
CA MET A 746 -15.77 1.64 -48.16
C MET A 746 -17.16 1.01 -48.24
N ALA A 747 -17.20 -0.32 -48.24
CA ALA A 747 -18.44 -1.08 -48.13
C ALA A 747 -18.40 -2.05 -46.95
N VAL A 748 -19.56 -2.24 -46.33
CA VAL A 748 -19.77 -3.24 -45.28
C VAL A 748 -20.85 -4.20 -45.75
N MET A 749 -20.58 -5.50 -45.67
CA MET A 749 -21.57 -6.54 -45.91
C MET A 749 -21.91 -7.24 -44.61
N TYR A 750 -23.20 -7.48 -44.37
CA TYR A 750 -23.71 -8.40 -43.38
C TYR A 750 -24.29 -9.60 -44.11
N MET A 751 -23.83 -10.80 -43.77
CA MET A 751 -24.17 -12.03 -44.44
C MET A 751 -24.63 -13.09 -43.45
N ASP A 752 -25.62 -13.88 -43.87
CA ASP A 752 -26.10 -15.03 -43.11
C ASP A 752 -26.12 -16.28 -43.98
N ILE A 753 -25.79 -17.43 -43.39
CA ILE A 753 -25.93 -18.72 -44.05
C ILE A 753 -27.41 -19.12 -44.06
N ASP A 754 -27.99 -19.21 -45.24
CA ASP A 754 -29.40 -19.57 -45.37
C ASP A 754 -29.65 -21.00 -44.90
N ARG A 755 -30.64 -21.16 -44.02
CA ARG A 755 -31.09 -22.47 -43.52
C ARG A 755 -29.97 -23.26 -42.80
N PHE A 756 -29.03 -22.57 -42.16
CA PHE A 756 -27.99 -23.22 -41.37
C PHE A 756 -28.56 -24.05 -40.20
N LYS A 757 -29.56 -23.53 -39.48
CA LYS A 757 -30.19 -24.24 -38.36
C LYS A 757 -30.74 -25.63 -38.77
N PRO A 758 -31.54 -25.78 -39.86
CA PRO A 758 -31.90 -27.09 -40.38
C PRO A 758 -30.72 -28.03 -40.66
N VAL A 759 -29.55 -27.54 -41.07
CA VAL A 759 -28.35 -28.38 -41.27
C VAL A 759 -27.85 -28.91 -39.92
N ASN A 760 -27.78 -28.06 -38.89
CA ASN A 760 -27.44 -28.51 -37.54
C ASN A 760 -28.46 -29.49 -36.97
N ASP A 761 -29.74 -29.21 -37.19
CA ASP A 761 -30.84 -30.04 -36.71
C ASP A 761 -30.87 -31.40 -37.43
N THR A 762 -30.48 -31.45 -38.70
CA THR A 762 -30.50 -32.69 -39.52
C THR A 762 -29.22 -33.51 -39.40
N PHE A 763 -28.05 -32.87 -39.37
CA PHE A 763 -26.74 -33.52 -39.48
C PHE A 763 -25.85 -33.38 -38.23
N GLY A 764 -26.31 -32.64 -37.21
CA GLY A 764 -25.60 -32.41 -35.95
C GLY A 764 -24.62 -31.23 -36.00
N HIS A 765 -24.25 -30.73 -34.82
CA HIS A 765 -23.38 -29.57 -34.67
C HIS A 765 -21.97 -29.77 -35.23
N SER A 766 -21.44 -30.99 -35.26
CA SER A 766 -20.11 -31.26 -35.84
C SER A 766 -20.07 -31.05 -37.35
N VAL A 767 -21.15 -31.38 -38.07
CA VAL A 767 -21.30 -31.09 -39.50
C VAL A 767 -21.56 -29.60 -39.71
N GLY A 768 -22.30 -28.96 -38.80
CA GLY A 768 -22.42 -27.50 -38.72
C GLY A 768 -21.08 -26.77 -38.62
N ASP A 769 -20.22 -27.22 -37.71
CA ASP A 769 -18.88 -26.65 -37.50
C ASP A 769 -17.97 -26.89 -38.71
N ALA A 770 -18.03 -28.08 -39.31
CA ALA A 770 -17.33 -28.38 -40.55
C ALA A 770 -17.83 -27.52 -41.73
N LEU A 771 -19.15 -27.27 -41.79
CA LEU A 771 -19.76 -26.37 -42.74
C LEU A 771 -19.25 -24.95 -42.54
N LEU A 772 -19.25 -24.43 -41.31
CA LEU A 772 -18.75 -23.09 -40.98
C LEU A 772 -17.27 -22.91 -41.35
N LYS A 773 -16.43 -23.91 -41.08
CA LYS A 773 -15.01 -23.91 -41.48
C LYS A 773 -14.86 -23.89 -43.01
N SER A 774 -15.58 -24.76 -43.71
CA SER A 774 -15.52 -24.85 -45.18
C SER A 774 -16.10 -23.63 -45.87
N PHE A 775 -17.18 -23.07 -45.31
CA PHE A 775 -17.81 -21.83 -45.73
C PHE A 775 -16.85 -20.65 -45.56
N SER A 776 -16.19 -20.54 -44.39
CA SER A 776 -15.18 -19.52 -44.10
C SER A 776 -13.98 -19.61 -45.05
N ALA A 777 -13.49 -20.84 -45.31
CA ALA A 777 -12.41 -21.07 -46.26
C ALA A 777 -12.81 -20.64 -47.67
N ARG A 778 -13.99 -21.05 -48.15
CA ARG A 778 -14.50 -20.66 -49.47
C ARG A 778 -14.70 -19.15 -49.59
N LEU A 779 -15.23 -18.51 -48.55
CA LEU A 779 -15.43 -17.07 -48.49
C LEU A 779 -14.09 -16.34 -48.59
N THR A 780 -13.10 -16.77 -47.82
CA THR A 780 -11.74 -16.21 -47.86
C THR A 780 -11.12 -16.28 -49.25
N HIS A 781 -11.34 -17.37 -50.00
CA HIS A 781 -10.83 -17.52 -51.37
C HIS A 781 -11.52 -16.60 -52.40
N THR A 782 -12.70 -16.06 -52.09
CA THR A 782 -13.40 -15.12 -52.97
C THR A 782 -12.98 -13.66 -52.77
N MET A 783 -12.23 -13.36 -51.70
CA MET A 783 -11.89 -12.01 -51.26
C MET A 783 -10.43 -11.65 -51.51
N ARG A 784 -10.12 -10.35 -51.50
CA ARG A 784 -8.73 -9.86 -51.59
C ARG A 784 -8.10 -9.91 -50.20
N ALA A 785 -6.77 -9.97 -50.16
CA ALA A 785 -6.02 -9.92 -48.90
C ALA A 785 -6.22 -8.62 -48.09
N SER A 786 -6.68 -7.54 -48.74
CA SER A 786 -7.02 -6.27 -48.11
C SER A 786 -8.39 -6.26 -47.42
N ASP A 787 -9.28 -7.17 -47.79
CA ASP A 787 -10.65 -7.18 -47.26
C ASP A 787 -10.67 -7.93 -45.93
N THR A 788 -11.42 -7.41 -44.96
CA THR A 788 -11.53 -8.05 -43.63
C THR A 788 -12.79 -8.88 -43.57
N ILE A 789 -12.66 -10.15 -43.19
CA ILE A 789 -13.78 -11.06 -42.96
C ILE A 789 -13.88 -11.36 -41.47
N ALA A 790 -15.08 -11.30 -40.93
CA ALA A 790 -15.35 -11.63 -39.54
C ALA A 790 -16.57 -12.53 -39.39
N ARG A 791 -16.57 -13.33 -38.32
CA ARG A 791 -17.73 -14.09 -37.86
C ARG A 791 -18.20 -13.52 -36.54
N LEU A 792 -19.43 -13.02 -36.51
CA LEU A 792 -19.98 -12.35 -35.32
C LEU A 792 -20.58 -13.35 -34.33
N GLY A 793 -21.02 -14.52 -34.82
CA GLY A 793 -21.53 -15.64 -34.05
C GLY A 793 -22.48 -16.49 -34.90
N GLY A 794 -22.64 -17.78 -34.57
CA GLY A 794 -23.58 -18.65 -35.29
C GLY A 794 -23.25 -18.76 -36.80
N ASP A 795 -24.24 -18.41 -37.62
CA ASP A 795 -24.26 -18.34 -39.09
C ASP A 795 -23.96 -16.94 -39.66
N GLU A 796 -23.66 -15.95 -38.81
CA GLU A 796 -23.50 -14.55 -39.20
C GLU A 796 -22.04 -14.18 -39.51
N PHE A 797 -21.83 -13.65 -40.71
CA PHE A 797 -20.55 -13.18 -41.22
C PHE A 797 -20.64 -11.71 -41.60
N THR A 798 -19.55 -10.98 -41.43
CA THR A 798 -19.43 -9.60 -41.87
C THR A 798 -18.15 -9.38 -42.64
N ILE A 799 -18.19 -8.45 -43.58
CA ILE A 799 -17.08 -8.17 -44.49
C ILE A 799 -16.89 -6.67 -44.57
N ILE A 800 -15.63 -6.23 -44.49
CA ILE A 800 -15.21 -4.85 -44.73
C ILE A 800 -14.40 -4.83 -46.03
N MET A 801 -14.90 -4.08 -47.01
CA MET A 801 -14.16 -3.75 -48.23
C MET A 801 -13.60 -2.35 -48.10
N GLU A 802 -12.29 -2.25 -47.96
CA GLU A 802 -11.57 -0.98 -47.85
C GLU A 802 -11.28 -0.43 -49.25
N ARG A 803 -11.36 0.91 -49.40
CA ARG A 803 -10.90 1.64 -50.60
C ARG A 803 -11.57 1.20 -51.91
N ILE A 804 -12.91 1.11 -51.90
CA ILE A 804 -13.67 0.86 -53.14
C ILE A 804 -13.75 2.13 -53.99
N SER A 805 -13.58 1.98 -55.30
CA SER A 805 -13.67 3.11 -56.25
C SER A 805 -15.06 3.28 -56.83
N ARG A 806 -15.82 2.19 -56.96
CA ARG A 806 -17.17 2.17 -57.52
C ARG A 806 -18.09 1.27 -56.69
N VAL A 807 -19.33 1.71 -56.51
CA VAL A 807 -20.41 0.96 -55.83
C VAL A 807 -20.64 -0.40 -56.51
N GLU A 808 -20.52 -0.42 -57.84
CA GLU A 808 -20.65 -1.62 -58.66
C GLU A 808 -19.63 -2.72 -58.30
N ASP A 809 -18.43 -2.35 -57.81
CA ASP A 809 -17.39 -3.32 -57.48
C ASP A 809 -17.78 -4.17 -56.25
N ALA A 810 -18.37 -3.52 -55.23
CA ALA A 810 -18.86 -4.20 -54.04
C ALA A 810 -20.10 -5.06 -54.36
N ALA A 811 -21.01 -4.56 -55.20
CA ALA A 811 -22.17 -5.33 -55.64
C ALA A 811 -21.77 -6.55 -56.48
N ALA A 812 -20.77 -6.41 -57.36
CA ALA A 812 -20.23 -7.51 -58.14
C ALA A 812 -19.56 -8.57 -57.24
N LEU A 813 -18.88 -8.15 -56.16
CA LEU A 813 -18.31 -9.08 -55.20
C LEU A 813 -19.39 -9.80 -54.38
N ALA A 814 -20.42 -9.09 -53.90
CA ALA A 814 -21.55 -9.72 -53.21
C ALA A 814 -22.23 -10.77 -54.10
N GLY A 815 -22.45 -10.47 -55.38
CA GLY A 815 -22.98 -11.43 -56.36
C GLY A 815 -22.06 -12.65 -56.56
N LYS A 816 -20.75 -12.44 -56.65
CA LYS A 816 -19.76 -13.54 -56.73
C LYS A 816 -19.77 -14.42 -55.48
N ILE A 817 -19.86 -13.83 -54.29
CA ILE A 817 -19.94 -14.57 -53.02
C ILE A 817 -21.19 -15.44 -53.01
N VAL A 818 -22.38 -14.87 -53.30
CA VAL A 818 -23.64 -15.62 -53.34
C VAL A 818 -23.54 -16.80 -54.33
N ALA A 819 -23.01 -16.57 -55.54
CA ALA A 819 -22.83 -17.63 -56.54
C ALA A 819 -21.85 -18.72 -56.07
N ALA A 820 -20.73 -18.35 -55.42
CA ALA A 820 -19.75 -19.30 -54.91
C ALA A 820 -20.31 -20.17 -53.77
N MET A 821 -21.23 -19.63 -52.97
CA MET A 821 -21.85 -20.36 -51.86
C MET A 821 -22.92 -21.36 -52.30
N GLN A 822 -23.44 -21.27 -53.54
CA GLN A 822 -24.42 -22.23 -54.08
C GLN A 822 -23.81 -23.59 -54.43
N ALA A 823 -22.50 -23.66 -54.67
CA ALA A 823 -21.85 -24.92 -54.95
C ALA A 823 -21.96 -25.85 -53.72
N PRO A 824 -22.26 -27.15 -53.88
CA PRO A 824 -22.39 -28.05 -52.74
C PRO A 824 -21.12 -28.09 -51.87
N PHE A 825 -21.29 -28.33 -50.57
CA PHE A 825 -20.21 -28.52 -49.62
C PHE A 825 -20.09 -30.01 -49.30
N GLU A 826 -18.93 -30.60 -49.60
CA GLU A 826 -18.59 -31.96 -49.20
C GLU A 826 -17.98 -31.94 -47.79
N LEU A 827 -18.73 -32.44 -46.82
CA LEU A 827 -18.38 -32.42 -45.40
C LEU A 827 -18.36 -33.85 -44.87
N ASN A 828 -17.17 -34.43 -44.71
CA ASN A 828 -16.99 -35.78 -44.17
C ASN A 828 -17.87 -36.86 -44.86
N GLY A 829 -18.02 -36.77 -46.19
CA GLY A 829 -18.83 -37.69 -47.00
C GLY A 829 -20.31 -37.32 -47.14
N ILE A 830 -20.76 -36.21 -46.53
CA ILE A 830 -22.11 -35.66 -46.68
C ILE A 830 -22.06 -34.46 -47.61
N VAL A 831 -22.95 -34.42 -48.60
CA VAL A 831 -23.08 -33.28 -49.51
C VAL A 831 -24.19 -32.37 -48.98
N VAL A 832 -23.84 -31.14 -48.62
CA VAL A 832 -24.78 -30.13 -48.12
C VAL A 832 -24.86 -28.97 -49.11
N SER A 833 -26.07 -28.67 -49.59
CA SER A 833 -26.32 -27.49 -50.42
C SER A 833 -26.97 -26.40 -49.58
N ILE A 834 -26.26 -25.28 -49.42
CA ILE A 834 -26.73 -24.07 -48.75
C ILE A 834 -26.63 -22.87 -49.70
N SER A 835 -27.20 -21.76 -49.29
CA SER A 835 -27.01 -20.46 -49.93
C SER A 835 -26.64 -19.42 -48.89
N ALA A 836 -26.35 -18.20 -49.34
CA ALA A 836 -26.11 -17.07 -48.46
C ALA A 836 -27.01 -15.90 -48.86
N SER A 837 -27.47 -15.16 -47.87
CA SER A 837 -28.14 -13.87 -48.06
C SER A 837 -27.20 -12.76 -47.59
N ILE A 838 -27.12 -11.66 -48.33
CA ILE A 838 -26.19 -10.54 -48.04
C ILE A 838 -26.92 -9.19 -48.06
N GLY A 839 -26.72 -8.38 -47.02
CA GLY A 839 -27.02 -6.96 -46.99
C GLY A 839 -25.75 -6.14 -47.19
N LEU A 840 -25.72 -5.25 -48.17
CA LEU A 840 -24.55 -4.46 -48.58
C LEU A 840 -24.82 -2.97 -48.40
N THR A 841 -24.02 -2.30 -47.57
CA THR A 841 -24.08 -0.85 -47.33
C THR A 841 -22.75 -0.18 -47.64
N PHE A 842 -22.79 1.14 -47.84
CA PHE A 842 -21.65 1.97 -48.26
C PHE A 842 -21.39 3.07 -47.23
N TYR A 843 -20.13 3.48 -47.10
CA TYR A 843 -19.69 4.60 -46.26
C TYR A 843 -18.67 5.45 -47.00
N SER A 844 -18.81 6.78 -46.94
CA SER A 844 -17.97 7.71 -47.72
C SER A 844 -17.65 9.05 -47.03
N ASP A 845 -17.86 9.15 -45.70
CA ASP A 845 -17.75 10.37 -44.83
C ASP A 845 -19.10 10.88 -44.29
N GLU A 846 -19.92 9.97 -43.75
CA GLU A 846 -21.10 10.33 -42.96
C GLU A 846 -20.74 10.36 -41.46
N ASP A 847 -21.40 11.23 -40.68
CA ASP A 847 -21.35 11.20 -39.21
C ASP A 847 -22.22 10.06 -38.70
N LEU A 848 -21.70 8.84 -38.85
CA LEU A 848 -22.33 7.58 -38.45
C LEU A 848 -21.43 6.82 -37.50
N SER A 849 -22.04 6.24 -36.48
CA SER A 849 -21.38 5.24 -35.65
C SER A 849 -21.25 3.90 -36.41
N PRO A 850 -20.25 3.07 -36.06
CA PRO A 850 -20.14 1.71 -36.61
C PRO A 850 -21.39 0.86 -36.39
N ALA A 851 -22.10 1.08 -35.26
CA ALA A 851 -23.32 0.37 -34.93
C ALA A 851 -24.47 0.70 -35.89
N GLU A 852 -24.62 1.98 -36.26
CA GLU A 852 -25.64 2.41 -37.23
C GLU A 852 -25.34 1.89 -38.64
N LEU A 853 -24.07 1.89 -39.04
CA LEU A 853 -23.64 1.34 -40.33
C LEU A 853 -23.92 -0.17 -40.41
N LEU A 854 -23.63 -0.92 -39.33
CA LEU A 854 -23.98 -2.34 -39.25
C LEU A 854 -25.48 -2.58 -39.27
N ASN A 855 -26.26 -1.76 -38.55
CA ASN A 855 -27.72 -1.87 -38.55
C ASN A 855 -28.31 -1.64 -39.96
N ARG A 856 -27.76 -0.70 -40.75
CA ARG A 856 -28.14 -0.53 -42.17
C ARG A 856 -27.88 -1.81 -42.98
N ALA A 857 -26.72 -2.44 -42.78
CA ALA A 857 -26.38 -3.69 -43.45
C ALA A 857 -27.30 -4.85 -43.03
N ASP A 858 -27.68 -4.93 -41.76
CA ASP A 858 -28.60 -5.94 -41.22
C ASP A 858 -30.03 -5.79 -41.77
N VAL A 859 -30.54 -4.56 -41.86
CA VAL A 859 -31.85 -4.30 -42.51
C VAL A 859 -31.86 -4.78 -43.96
N LEU A 860 -30.80 -4.53 -44.73
CA LEU A 860 -30.67 -5.01 -46.11
C LEU A 860 -30.55 -6.53 -46.19
N LEU A 861 -29.88 -7.16 -45.22
CA LEU A 861 -29.82 -8.62 -45.12
C LEU A 861 -31.22 -9.20 -44.88
N TYR A 862 -32.02 -8.58 -44.01
CA TYR A 862 -33.40 -8.97 -43.78
C TYR A 862 -34.26 -8.86 -45.05
N GLU A 863 -34.10 -7.80 -45.84
CA GLU A 863 -34.75 -7.67 -47.15
C GLU A 863 -34.32 -8.76 -48.14
N ALA A 864 -33.02 -9.13 -48.17
CA ALA A 864 -32.52 -10.22 -48.98
C ALA A 864 -33.15 -11.57 -48.58
N LYS A 865 -33.34 -11.81 -47.27
CA LYS A 865 -34.02 -13.00 -46.75
C LYS A 865 -35.51 -13.03 -47.14
N GLN A 866 -36.21 -11.89 -47.08
CA GLN A 866 -37.62 -11.80 -47.47
C GLN A 866 -37.83 -11.99 -48.98
N ALA A 867 -36.84 -11.60 -49.80
CA ALA A 867 -36.90 -11.75 -51.25
C ALA A 867 -36.67 -13.18 -51.77
N GLY A 868 -36.77 -14.19 -50.90
CA GLY A 868 -36.61 -15.60 -51.26
C GLY A 868 -35.24 -16.19 -50.92
N ARG A 869 -34.36 -15.44 -50.24
CA ARG A 869 -32.97 -15.82 -49.89
C ARG A 869 -32.08 -16.05 -51.12
N ASN A 870 -30.85 -16.52 -50.92
CA ASN A 870 -29.88 -16.78 -52.01
C ASN A 870 -29.65 -15.56 -52.92
N THR A 871 -29.55 -14.38 -52.32
CA THR A 871 -29.47 -13.10 -53.04
C THR A 871 -28.76 -12.06 -52.19
N PHE A 872 -28.50 -10.89 -52.76
CA PHE A 872 -28.03 -9.73 -52.01
C PHE A 872 -28.96 -8.54 -52.20
N ARG A 873 -28.96 -7.62 -51.24
CA ARG A 873 -29.60 -6.30 -51.34
C ARG A 873 -28.58 -5.22 -51.00
N SER A 874 -28.53 -4.20 -51.84
CA SER A 874 -27.62 -3.06 -51.68
C SER A 874 -28.41 -1.80 -51.35
N GLY A 875 -27.97 -1.07 -50.32
CA GLY A 875 -28.52 0.25 -49.99
C GLY A 875 -28.08 1.33 -50.99
N PRO A 876 -28.73 2.50 -50.97
CA PRO A 876 -28.29 3.63 -51.80
C PRO A 876 -26.89 4.06 -51.39
N ALA A 877 -26.03 4.36 -52.37
CA ALA A 877 -24.79 5.08 -52.11
C ALA A 877 -25.16 6.54 -51.86
N LEU A 878 -25.05 7.00 -50.62
CA LEU A 878 -25.17 8.41 -50.30
C LEU A 878 -24.00 9.15 -50.97
N ALA A 879 -24.32 10.16 -51.76
CA ALA A 879 -23.31 10.96 -52.44
C ALA A 879 -22.38 11.60 -51.39
N PRO A 880 -21.05 11.63 -51.61
CA PRO A 880 -20.15 12.33 -50.70
C PRO A 880 -20.65 13.77 -50.56
N ALA A 881 -20.75 14.26 -49.32
CA ALA A 881 -21.10 15.64 -49.07
C ALA A 881 -20.11 16.50 -49.88
N ARG A 882 -20.62 17.23 -50.87
CA ARG A 882 -19.81 18.21 -51.58
C ARG A 882 -19.28 19.18 -50.52
N SER A 883 -17.97 19.15 -50.31
CA SER A 883 -17.23 20.21 -49.64
C SER A 883 -17.43 21.49 -50.45
N ASP A 884 -18.54 22.19 -50.23
CA ASP A 884 -18.67 23.61 -50.54
C ASP A 884 -17.85 24.37 -49.49
N ALA A 885 -16.54 24.41 -49.73
CA ALA A 885 -15.61 25.34 -49.10
C ALA A 885 -14.86 26.07 -50.22
N ALA A 886 -15.44 27.20 -50.61
CA ALA A 886 -14.73 28.32 -51.25
C ALA A 886 -14.15 29.22 -50.16
#